data_AF-A0A379M3V9-F1
#
_entry.id   AF-A0A379M3V9-F1
#
_cell.length_a   1.000
_cell.length_b   1.000
_cell.length_c   1.000
_cell.angle_alpha   90.00
_cell.angle_beta   90.00
_cell.angle_gamma   90.00
#
_symmetry.space_group_name_H-M   'P 1'
#
loop_
_entity.id
_entity.type
_entity.pdbx_description
1 polymer ?
#
loop_
_entity_poly.entity_id
_entity_poly.type
_entity_poly.pdbx_seq_one_letter_code
_entity_poly.pdbx_strand_id
1 'polypeptide(L)'
;MVTDSEHPESALWDTVLDTVRRHGPMTIDEVADHLEDHGFGSAEQVMIDLEQSQPHPLLLWLSDDRVAATDVLFEGRTLTHRLTADDLARNSIPVDDIEPLLILVSEDDEFDLVQPAESEETATQDDPDAGVGGRREMIVFPDGALAGHGPGDLIALTARDGRLSFAPVHGEARSGVSEFVHALEQGIAREQVASLETAFVDVLAESSGTFSAPSLPLGELLAEAGLVRSGDLVAPNGFDFDGYFDRAMFEIYAEQLGIPVDAVPGVALFASLVEAFERGDDDDFEERFAVGKSGLYSVLSDPEIAETVHDELVGEKLAPEAIEQAALWLLDHAPRRAAGAAHWIAGRAAESTGRIAEAERHYERSADLDSAFDLPLFDLARFASDRGDAVRGLSLLARVPGGDEHPLYELLDRYRPKEVPGLGRNDRCWCGSGRKYKACHLGRAEHSLEERSDWLYMKAAMHALEPAWAEHRVALAEARSGYGDDDAVAEAVADPLVEDVLLFDAGAFADFVERRGELLPEDESELARSWLAVARSVFEVEASVPGETLALRDVRTDRVVEVSAPWLTGEIPAGTLLCARVMPVGEGRWVMPGGCEPLTEDQRETLVALLTEETVDPVDIMDVLTHPDAADFYPAP
;
A
#
# COMPACT_ATOMS: atom_id res chain seq x y z
N MET A 1 12.50 -5.50 -47.02
CA MET A 1 12.52 -4.03 -46.88
C MET A 1 11.81 -3.79 -45.56
N VAL A 2 12.56 -3.25 -44.61
CA VAL A 2 12.16 -3.00 -43.24
C VAL A 2 10.91 -2.12 -43.25
N THR A 3 9.86 -2.58 -42.59
CA THR A 3 8.73 -1.75 -42.16
C THR A 3 8.93 -1.52 -40.68
N ASP A 4 9.10 -0.24 -40.33
CA ASP A 4 9.04 0.26 -38.95
C ASP A 4 7.71 -0.17 -38.32
N SER A 5 7.78 -0.90 -37.21
CA SER A 5 6.80 -0.80 -36.15
C SER A 5 7.58 -0.65 -34.84
N GLU A 6 7.26 0.42 -34.13
CA GLU A 6 7.66 0.64 -32.75
C GLU A 6 7.10 -0.54 -31.90
N HIS A 7 7.91 -1.02 -30.96
CA HIS A 7 7.66 -2.14 -30.04
C HIS A 7 7.61 -3.57 -30.65
N PRO A 8 8.67 -4.40 -30.47
CA PRO A 8 8.65 -5.82 -30.85
C PRO A 8 7.61 -6.67 -30.10
N GLU A 9 6.99 -6.14 -29.04
CA GLU A 9 5.97 -6.79 -28.21
C GLU A 9 4.55 -6.72 -28.79
N SER A 10 4.19 -5.72 -29.61
CA SER A 10 2.84 -5.65 -30.23
C SER A 10 2.62 -6.70 -31.32
N ALA A 11 3.71 -7.13 -31.98
CA ALA A 11 3.65 -8.12 -33.05
C ALA A 11 3.19 -9.51 -32.59
N LEU A 12 3.40 -9.87 -31.31
CA LEU A 12 2.97 -11.16 -30.78
C LEU A 12 1.46 -11.18 -30.56
N TRP A 13 0.90 -10.15 -29.91
CA TRP A 13 -0.55 -10.02 -29.69
C TRP A 13 -1.32 -9.81 -31.00
N ASP A 14 -0.75 -9.14 -32.00
CA ASP A 14 -1.31 -9.11 -33.37
C ASP A 14 -1.44 -10.52 -33.97
N THR A 15 -0.44 -11.37 -33.72
CA THR A 15 -0.44 -12.76 -34.21
C THR A 15 -1.45 -13.62 -33.45
N VAL A 16 -1.62 -13.38 -32.14
CA VAL A 16 -2.70 -13.99 -31.33
C VAL A 16 -4.05 -13.61 -31.91
N LEU A 17 -4.29 -12.31 -32.14
CA LEU A 17 -5.54 -11.82 -32.73
C LEU A 17 -5.83 -12.47 -34.09
N ASP A 18 -4.85 -12.52 -34.99
CA ASP A 18 -5.01 -13.17 -36.29
C ASP A 18 -5.29 -14.68 -36.17
N THR A 19 -4.81 -15.33 -35.12
CA THR A 19 -5.07 -16.75 -34.86
C THR A 19 -6.49 -16.95 -34.35
N VAL A 20 -6.91 -16.18 -33.34
CA VAL A 20 -8.27 -16.22 -32.79
C VAL A 20 -9.30 -15.86 -33.87
N ARG A 21 -9.05 -14.84 -34.70
CA ARG A 21 -9.92 -14.49 -35.85
C ARG A 21 -10.15 -15.65 -36.81
N ARG A 22 -9.12 -16.46 -37.06
CA ARG A 22 -9.17 -17.59 -38.02
C ARG A 22 -9.85 -18.82 -37.45
N HIS A 23 -9.65 -19.08 -36.17
CA HIS A 23 -10.00 -20.35 -35.55
C HIS A 23 -11.20 -20.26 -34.60
N GLY A 24 -11.65 -19.04 -34.27
CA GLY A 24 -12.69 -18.78 -33.29
C GLY A 24 -12.14 -18.72 -31.86
N PRO A 25 -13.01 -18.58 -30.85
CA PRO A 25 -12.61 -18.51 -29.45
C PRO A 25 -11.81 -19.74 -29.01
N MET A 26 -10.69 -19.51 -28.31
CA MET A 26 -9.75 -20.54 -27.88
C MET A 26 -8.97 -20.11 -26.64
N THR A 27 -8.46 -21.04 -25.86
CA THR A 27 -7.62 -20.76 -24.68
C THR A 27 -6.23 -20.26 -25.09
N ILE A 28 -5.54 -19.54 -24.19
CA ILE A 28 -4.15 -19.10 -24.45
C ILE A 28 -3.21 -20.29 -24.67
N ASP A 29 -3.43 -21.42 -23.98
CA ASP A 29 -2.69 -22.66 -24.22
C ASP A 29 -2.85 -23.15 -25.67
N GLU A 30 -4.09 -23.19 -26.18
CA GLU A 30 -4.37 -23.61 -27.55
C GLU A 30 -3.78 -22.62 -28.59
N VAL A 31 -3.76 -21.33 -28.27
CA VAL A 31 -3.08 -20.31 -29.09
C VAL A 31 -1.58 -20.57 -29.10
N ALA A 32 -0.95 -20.79 -27.94
CA ALA A 32 0.48 -21.02 -27.80
C ALA A 32 0.92 -22.27 -28.55
N ASP A 33 0.16 -23.38 -28.45
CA ASP A 33 0.37 -24.59 -29.25
C ASP A 33 0.29 -24.28 -30.75
N HIS A 34 -0.70 -23.47 -31.16
CA HIS A 34 -0.84 -23.04 -32.55
C HIS A 34 0.35 -22.21 -33.02
N LEU A 35 0.88 -21.31 -32.20
CA LEU A 35 2.02 -20.47 -32.51
C LEU A 35 3.33 -21.27 -32.55
N GLU A 36 3.49 -22.26 -31.67
CA GLU A 36 4.61 -23.21 -31.71
C GLU A 36 4.64 -24.00 -33.01
N ASP A 37 3.49 -24.55 -33.42
CA ASP A 37 3.35 -25.29 -34.69
C ASP A 37 3.70 -24.42 -35.93
N HIS A 38 3.64 -23.09 -35.80
CA HIS A 38 3.95 -22.13 -36.85
C HIS A 38 5.33 -21.45 -36.67
N GLY A 39 6.12 -21.88 -35.69
CA GLY A 39 7.53 -21.51 -35.54
C GLY A 39 7.80 -20.20 -34.78
N PHE A 40 6.87 -19.77 -33.92
CA PHE A 40 7.01 -18.55 -33.11
C PHE A 40 7.79 -18.75 -31.79
N GLY A 41 8.09 -19.99 -31.41
CA GLY A 41 8.75 -20.33 -30.15
C GLY A 41 8.17 -21.63 -29.59
N SER A 42 8.69 -22.14 -28.47
CA SER A 42 7.95 -23.17 -27.72
C SER A 42 6.74 -22.54 -27.03
N ALA A 43 5.65 -23.28 -26.85
CA ALA A 43 4.44 -22.79 -26.19
C ALA A 43 4.75 -22.16 -24.81
N GLU A 44 5.65 -22.76 -24.04
CA GLU A 44 6.12 -22.24 -22.74
C GLU A 44 6.74 -20.84 -22.85
N GLN A 45 7.54 -20.58 -23.89
CA GLN A 45 8.16 -19.27 -24.07
C GLN A 45 7.13 -18.23 -24.52
N VAL A 46 6.22 -18.62 -25.42
CA VAL A 46 5.15 -17.75 -25.91
C VAL A 46 4.26 -17.31 -24.74
N MET A 47 3.92 -18.21 -23.81
CA MET A 47 3.13 -17.86 -22.64
C MET A 47 3.84 -16.85 -21.73
N ILE A 48 5.13 -17.04 -21.44
CA ILE A 48 5.93 -16.08 -20.66
C ILE A 48 5.95 -14.71 -21.34
N ASP A 49 6.14 -14.68 -22.67
CA ASP A 49 6.19 -13.43 -23.43
C ASP A 49 4.82 -12.72 -23.45
N LEU A 50 3.70 -13.46 -23.47
CA LEU A 50 2.35 -12.91 -23.40
C LEU A 50 2.02 -12.37 -21.99
N GLU A 51 2.43 -13.04 -20.93
CA GLU A 51 2.23 -12.59 -19.53
C GLU A 51 2.96 -11.27 -19.23
N GLN A 52 4.06 -11.00 -19.93
CA GLN A 52 4.89 -9.80 -19.76
C GLN A 52 4.48 -8.62 -20.65
N SER A 53 3.44 -8.77 -21.49
CA SER A 53 3.04 -7.76 -22.47
C SER A 53 1.54 -7.44 -22.43
N GLN A 54 1.16 -6.27 -22.94
CA GLN A 54 -0.25 -5.85 -22.93
C GLN A 54 -1.06 -6.52 -24.06
N PRO A 55 -2.24 -7.10 -23.74
CA PRO A 55 -3.15 -7.65 -24.74
C PRO A 55 -3.54 -6.70 -25.86
N HIS A 56 -3.82 -7.26 -27.04
CA HIS A 56 -4.41 -6.49 -28.13
C HIS A 56 -5.84 -6.03 -27.74
N PRO A 57 -6.23 -4.76 -27.97
CA PRO A 57 -7.52 -4.22 -27.51
C PRO A 57 -8.75 -4.89 -28.14
N LEU A 58 -8.64 -5.45 -29.35
CA LEU A 58 -9.67 -6.28 -29.98
C LEU A 58 -9.81 -7.71 -29.43
N LEU A 59 -9.10 -8.07 -28.36
CA LEU A 59 -9.25 -9.36 -27.68
C LEU A 59 -10.03 -9.19 -26.39
N LEU A 60 -10.95 -10.14 -26.13
CA LEU A 60 -11.71 -10.22 -24.89
C LEU A 60 -11.66 -11.64 -24.34
N TRP A 61 -11.77 -11.78 -23.01
CA TRP A 61 -11.84 -13.07 -22.32
C TRP A 61 -13.28 -13.47 -22.04
N LEU A 62 -13.59 -14.72 -22.33
CA LEU A 62 -14.86 -15.39 -22.01
C LEU A 62 -14.80 -15.97 -20.60
N SER A 63 -15.96 -16.32 -20.03
CA SER A 63 -16.03 -16.87 -18.66
C SER A 63 -15.37 -18.25 -18.48
N ASP A 64 -14.99 -18.91 -19.57
CA ASP A 64 -14.30 -20.20 -19.60
C ASP A 64 -12.83 -20.10 -20.04
N ASP A 65 -12.22 -18.93 -19.82
CA ASP A 65 -10.80 -18.63 -20.07
C ASP A 65 -10.39 -18.64 -21.56
N ARG A 66 -11.34 -18.78 -22.48
CA ARG A 66 -11.08 -18.60 -23.91
C ARG A 66 -10.99 -17.12 -24.25
N VAL A 67 -10.07 -16.79 -25.15
CA VAL A 67 -9.98 -15.47 -25.77
C VAL A 67 -10.76 -15.45 -27.08
N ALA A 68 -11.49 -14.36 -27.34
CA ALA A 68 -12.26 -14.11 -28.55
C ALA A 68 -11.89 -12.75 -29.18
N ALA A 69 -11.99 -12.66 -30.51
CA ALA A 69 -11.80 -11.40 -31.23
C ALA A 69 -13.13 -10.63 -31.29
N THR A 70 -13.16 -9.42 -30.71
CA THR A 70 -14.36 -8.58 -30.57
C THR A 70 -15.00 -8.27 -31.93
N ASP A 71 -14.18 -7.92 -32.91
CA ASP A 71 -14.60 -7.58 -34.28
C ASP A 71 -15.31 -8.74 -34.98
N VAL A 72 -14.87 -9.98 -34.76
CA VAL A 72 -15.51 -11.19 -35.30
C VAL A 72 -16.76 -11.56 -34.51
N LEU A 73 -16.71 -11.46 -33.18
CA LEU A 73 -17.81 -11.85 -32.30
C LEU A 73 -19.06 -10.98 -32.49
N PHE A 74 -18.82 -9.67 -32.62
CA PHE A 74 -19.86 -8.66 -32.75
C PHE A 74 -20.32 -8.42 -34.20
N GLU A 75 -19.64 -8.96 -35.21
CA GLU A 75 -20.03 -8.78 -36.61
C GLU A 75 -21.48 -9.25 -36.88
N GLY A 76 -22.31 -8.32 -37.34
CA GLY A 76 -23.72 -8.53 -37.64
C GLY A 76 -24.65 -8.57 -36.42
N ARG A 77 -24.15 -8.29 -35.20
CA ARG A 77 -24.97 -8.26 -33.98
C ARG A 77 -25.79 -6.98 -33.90
N THR A 78 -27.03 -7.13 -33.43
CA THR A 78 -28.04 -6.08 -33.35
C THR A 78 -28.71 -6.06 -31.98
N LEU A 79 -28.53 -4.95 -31.27
CA LEU A 79 -29.33 -4.61 -30.09
C LEU A 79 -30.36 -3.54 -30.44
N THR A 80 -31.40 -3.39 -29.63
CA THR A 80 -32.47 -2.43 -29.92
C THR A 80 -32.87 -1.66 -28.68
N HIS A 81 -33.32 -0.43 -28.87
CA HIS A 81 -33.90 0.41 -27.83
C HIS A 81 -35.28 0.89 -28.25
N ARG A 82 -36.23 0.96 -27.31
CA ARG A 82 -37.59 1.45 -27.57
C ARG A 82 -37.69 2.92 -27.20
N LEU A 83 -37.90 3.75 -28.22
CA LEU A 83 -37.97 5.20 -28.08
C LEU A 83 -39.13 5.61 -27.17
N THR A 84 -38.81 6.36 -26.14
CA THR A 84 -39.75 7.01 -25.25
C THR A 84 -40.07 8.43 -25.72
N ALA A 85 -41.06 9.06 -25.11
CA ALA A 85 -41.36 10.46 -25.39
C ALA A 85 -40.24 11.40 -24.93
N ASP A 86 -39.46 11.01 -23.92
CA ASP A 86 -38.35 11.80 -23.39
C ASP A 86 -37.13 11.71 -24.32
N ASP A 87 -36.84 10.51 -24.86
CA ASP A 87 -35.77 10.31 -25.84
C ASP A 87 -35.97 11.19 -27.07
N LEU A 88 -37.20 11.24 -27.58
CA LEU A 88 -37.57 12.08 -28.72
C LEU A 88 -37.51 13.58 -28.40
N ALA A 89 -37.75 13.96 -27.14
CA ALA A 89 -37.72 15.36 -26.71
C ALA A 89 -36.28 15.87 -26.50
N ARG A 90 -35.39 15.02 -26.00
CA ARG A 90 -33.97 15.32 -25.75
C ARG A 90 -33.07 14.95 -26.91
N ASN A 91 -33.61 14.22 -27.89
CA ASN A 91 -32.89 13.66 -29.02
C ASN A 91 -31.69 12.80 -28.57
N SER A 92 -31.91 11.98 -27.55
CA SER A 92 -30.90 11.13 -26.92
C SER A 92 -31.53 9.84 -26.41
N ILE A 93 -30.77 8.75 -26.31
CA ILE A 93 -31.24 7.49 -25.69
C ILE A 93 -30.26 7.03 -24.60
N PRO A 94 -30.72 6.35 -23.54
CA PRO A 94 -29.81 5.72 -22.59
C PRO A 94 -29.08 4.54 -23.24
N VAL A 95 -27.81 4.33 -22.86
CA VAL A 95 -26.99 3.21 -23.39
C VAL A 95 -27.46 1.85 -22.89
N ASP A 96 -28.15 1.84 -21.77
CA ASP A 96 -28.87 0.74 -21.15
C ASP A 96 -29.20 -0.50 -22.01
N ASP A 97 -29.85 -0.37 -23.16
CA ASP A 97 -30.27 -1.54 -23.97
C ASP A 97 -29.25 -1.96 -25.04
N ILE A 98 -28.18 -1.20 -25.19
CA ILE A 98 -27.21 -1.27 -26.28
C ILE A 98 -25.74 -1.29 -25.79
N GLU A 99 -25.51 -1.03 -24.51
CA GLU A 99 -24.22 -0.96 -23.81
C GLU A 99 -23.30 -2.14 -24.14
N PRO A 100 -23.74 -3.41 -24.20
CA PRO A 100 -22.84 -4.52 -24.54
C PRO A 100 -22.25 -4.47 -25.96
N LEU A 101 -22.82 -3.69 -26.87
CA LEU A 101 -22.22 -3.45 -28.19
C LEU A 101 -21.27 -2.23 -28.20
N LEU A 102 -21.31 -1.39 -27.16
CA LEU A 102 -20.44 -0.23 -27.03
C LEU A 102 -19.02 -0.59 -26.55
N ILE A 103 -18.79 -1.83 -26.09
CA ILE A 103 -17.44 -2.40 -25.84
C ILE A 103 -16.53 -2.25 -27.07
N LEU A 104 -17.10 -2.21 -28.28
CA LEU A 104 -16.37 -1.94 -29.53
C LEU A 104 -15.81 -0.52 -29.66
N VAL A 105 -16.25 0.42 -28.83
CA VAL A 105 -15.92 1.85 -28.89
C VAL A 105 -15.19 2.23 -27.60
N SER A 106 -13.95 1.74 -27.45
CA SER A 106 -13.05 2.22 -26.40
C SER A 106 -12.34 3.51 -26.84
N GLU A 107 -11.76 4.26 -25.88
CA GLU A 107 -11.17 5.59 -26.11
C GLU A 107 -9.96 5.61 -27.09
N ASP A 108 -9.42 4.44 -27.48
CA ASP A 108 -8.17 4.31 -28.25
C ASP A 108 -8.27 3.65 -29.65
N ASP A 109 -9.45 3.22 -30.16
CA ASP A 109 -9.51 2.34 -31.36
C ASP A 109 -10.46 2.71 -32.54
N GLU A 110 -10.16 2.10 -33.71
CA GLU A 110 -10.63 2.28 -35.10
C GLU A 110 -12.16 2.18 -35.41
N PHE A 111 -13.03 2.02 -34.41
CA PHE A 111 -14.47 1.83 -34.64
C PHE A 111 -15.24 3.15 -34.65
N ASP A 112 -15.66 3.58 -35.83
CA ASP A 112 -16.51 4.78 -35.96
C ASP A 112 -17.97 4.46 -35.56
N LEU A 113 -18.48 5.14 -34.54
CA LEU A 113 -19.92 5.26 -34.31
C LEU A 113 -20.54 6.15 -35.42
N VAL A 114 -21.34 5.58 -36.32
CA VAL A 114 -22.04 6.37 -37.35
C VAL A 114 -23.25 7.04 -36.73
N GLN A 115 -23.04 8.25 -36.22
CA GLN A 115 -24.12 9.13 -35.79
C GLN A 115 -24.86 9.69 -37.01
N PRO A 116 -26.20 9.76 -37.00
CA PRO A 116 -26.97 10.40 -38.06
C PRO A 116 -26.76 11.93 -38.12
N ALA A 117 -25.70 12.38 -38.81
CA ALA A 117 -25.37 13.76 -39.20
C ALA A 117 -25.33 14.86 -38.10
N GLU A 118 -24.22 14.85 -37.33
CA GLU A 118 -23.55 15.90 -36.50
C GLU A 118 -24.28 16.61 -35.34
N SER A 119 -24.00 16.15 -34.11
CA SER A 119 -23.69 16.98 -32.93
C SER A 119 -22.96 16.11 -31.89
N GLU A 120 -21.70 16.43 -31.65
CA GLU A 120 -20.89 15.87 -30.56
C GLU A 120 -21.36 16.43 -29.22
N GLU A 121 -21.70 15.53 -28.29
CA GLU A 121 -21.53 15.64 -26.83
C GLU A 121 -22.35 14.51 -26.18
N THR A 122 -21.70 13.44 -25.72
CA THR A 122 -22.27 12.47 -24.77
C THR A 122 -22.57 13.23 -23.48
N ALA A 123 -23.82 13.66 -23.29
CA ALA A 123 -24.23 14.34 -22.08
C ALA A 123 -24.42 13.32 -20.96
N THR A 124 -23.48 13.27 -20.02
CA THR A 124 -23.67 12.59 -18.73
C THR A 124 -24.68 13.38 -17.90
N GLN A 125 -25.74 12.70 -17.43
CA GLN A 125 -26.77 13.32 -16.60
C GLN A 125 -26.91 12.55 -15.28
N ASP A 126 -26.96 13.28 -14.17
CA ASP A 126 -27.21 12.72 -12.84
C ASP A 126 -28.64 12.16 -12.76
N ASP A 127 -28.78 10.84 -12.54
CA ASP A 127 -30.07 10.18 -12.33
C ASP A 127 -30.25 9.88 -10.83
N PRO A 128 -31.24 10.49 -10.15
CA PRO A 128 -31.48 10.25 -8.73
C PRO A 128 -32.04 8.85 -8.39
N ASP A 129 -32.48 8.07 -9.38
CA ASP A 129 -32.96 6.68 -9.20
C ASP A 129 -31.89 5.62 -9.52
N ALA A 130 -30.74 6.02 -10.08
CA ALA A 130 -29.56 5.18 -10.12
C ALA A 130 -28.87 5.28 -8.75
N GLY A 131 -28.39 4.16 -8.20
CA GLY A 131 -27.78 4.12 -6.86
C GLY A 131 -26.61 5.09 -6.66
N VAL A 132 -25.94 5.04 -5.51
CA VAL A 132 -24.86 5.98 -5.13
C VAL A 132 -23.86 6.19 -6.28
N GLY A 133 -23.83 7.40 -6.85
CA GLY A 133 -22.94 7.78 -7.96
C GLY A 133 -23.48 7.58 -9.39
N GLY A 134 -24.75 7.17 -9.54
CA GLY A 134 -25.38 6.79 -10.80
C GLY A 134 -25.54 7.91 -11.83
N ARG A 135 -24.48 8.17 -12.60
CA ARG A 135 -24.57 8.90 -13.86
C ARG A 135 -25.15 7.95 -14.90
N ARG A 136 -26.22 8.35 -15.58
CA ARG A 136 -26.78 7.57 -16.69
C ARG A 136 -26.09 7.99 -17.99
N GLU A 137 -25.42 7.06 -18.63
CA GLU A 137 -24.78 7.30 -19.93
C GLU A 137 -25.82 7.36 -21.04
N MET A 138 -25.69 8.38 -21.90
CA MET A 138 -26.66 8.70 -22.95
C MET A 138 -25.95 8.86 -24.29
N ILE A 139 -26.51 8.26 -25.35
CA ILE A 139 -26.13 8.58 -26.72
C ILE A 139 -26.97 9.76 -27.19
N VAL A 140 -26.30 10.86 -27.52
CA VAL A 140 -26.94 12.05 -28.07
C VAL A 140 -26.94 11.97 -29.60
N PHE A 141 -28.10 12.21 -30.19
CA PHE A 141 -28.27 12.24 -31.63
C PHE A 141 -28.26 13.68 -32.16
N PRO A 142 -27.91 13.87 -33.43
CA PRO A 142 -28.02 15.17 -34.09
C PRO A 142 -29.45 15.63 -34.32
N ASP A 143 -29.69 16.94 -34.26
CA ASP A 143 -31.02 17.53 -34.38
C ASP A 143 -31.82 16.99 -35.59
N GLY A 144 -32.97 16.36 -35.29
CA GLY A 144 -33.85 15.81 -36.31
C GLY A 144 -33.49 14.41 -36.81
N ALA A 145 -32.44 13.78 -36.28
CA ALA A 145 -32.11 12.38 -36.54
C ALA A 145 -33.26 11.42 -36.18
N LEU A 146 -33.97 11.70 -35.07
CA LEU A 146 -35.14 10.94 -34.65
C LEU A 146 -36.46 11.49 -35.22
N ALA A 147 -36.41 12.45 -36.15
CA ALA A 147 -37.62 13.05 -36.71
C ALA A 147 -38.42 12.03 -37.56
N GLY A 148 -39.71 11.89 -37.24
CA GLY A 148 -40.59 10.94 -37.90
C GLY A 148 -40.82 9.64 -37.12
N HIS A 149 -40.11 9.46 -36.00
CA HIS A 149 -40.38 8.42 -35.01
C HIS A 149 -41.45 8.84 -34.00
N GLY A 150 -42.19 7.86 -33.50
CA GLY A 150 -43.15 8.00 -32.41
C GLY A 150 -42.72 7.23 -31.17
N PRO A 151 -43.23 7.61 -29.97
CA PRO A 151 -43.03 6.80 -28.77
C PRO A 151 -43.48 5.35 -28.99
N GLY A 152 -42.61 4.40 -28.67
CA GLY A 152 -42.81 2.96 -28.87
C GLY A 152 -42.10 2.38 -30.09
N ASP A 153 -41.62 3.22 -31.03
CA ASP A 153 -40.80 2.79 -32.16
C ASP A 153 -39.46 2.21 -31.67
N LEU A 154 -38.93 1.23 -32.40
CA LEU A 154 -37.65 0.60 -32.09
C LEU A 154 -36.55 1.15 -33.00
N ILE A 155 -35.42 1.49 -32.40
CA ILE A 155 -34.16 1.76 -33.10
C ILE A 155 -33.19 0.61 -32.83
N ALA A 156 -32.47 0.18 -33.84
CA ALA A 156 -31.47 -0.88 -33.76
C ALA A 156 -30.06 -0.29 -33.84
N LEU A 157 -29.19 -0.70 -32.93
CA LEU A 157 -27.74 -0.53 -33.03
C LEU A 157 -27.15 -1.81 -33.61
N THR A 158 -26.49 -1.73 -34.76
CA THR A 158 -25.88 -2.88 -35.43
C THR A 158 -24.39 -2.69 -35.62
N ALA A 159 -23.60 -3.67 -35.18
CA ALA A 159 -22.18 -3.79 -35.47
C ALA A 159 -21.98 -4.50 -36.82
N ARG A 160 -21.29 -3.84 -37.76
CA ARG A 160 -21.02 -4.39 -39.09
C ARG A 160 -19.86 -3.68 -39.77
N ASP A 161 -18.98 -4.44 -40.42
CA ASP A 161 -17.86 -3.91 -41.21
C ASP A 161 -16.99 -2.92 -40.40
N GLY A 162 -16.77 -3.22 -39.11
CA GLY A 162 -15.99 -2.37 -38.21
C GLY A 162 -16.70 -1.08 -37.77
N ARG A 163 -18.04 -0.99 -37.90
CA ARG A 163 -18.81 0.21 -37.55
C ARG A 163 -20.06 -0.13 -36.76
N LEU A 164 -20.41 0.76 -35.83
CA LEU A 164 -21.72 0.75 -35.19
C LEU A 164 -22.67 1.70 -35.92
N SER A 165 -23.86 1.23 -36.28
CA SER A 165 -24.85 2.00 -37.02
C SER A 165 -26.25 1.91 -36.42
N PHE A 166 -26.95 3.05 -36.40
CA PHE A 166 -28.35 3.13 -35.98
C PHE A 166 -29.29 3.05 -37.17
N ALA A 167 -30.34 2.23 -37.05
CA ALA A 167 -31.39 2.12 -38.06
C ALA A 167 -32.77 1.85 -37.43
N PRO A 168 -33.86 2.34 -38.05
CA PRO A 168 -35.20 2.03 -37.57
C PRO A 168 -35.57 0.57 -37.83
N VAL A 169 -36.26 -0.06 -36.87
CA VAL A 169 -36.72 -1.44 -37.02
C VAL A 169 -38.09 -1.44 -37.70
N HIS A 170 -38.18 -2.10 -38.86
CA HIS A 170 -39.44 -2.27 -39.59
C HIS A 170 -39.94 -3.72 -39.45
N GLY A 171 -40.89 -3.96 -38.54
CA GLY A 171 -41.47 -5.28 -38.28
C GLY A 171 -41.66 -5.56 -36.79
N GLU A 172 -42.12 -6.76 -36.46
CA GLU A 172 -42.17 -7.22 -35.06
C GLU A 172 -40.77 -7.68 -34.62
N ALA A 173 -40.28 -7.11 -33.51
CA ALA A 173 -39.09 -7.59 -32.83
C ALA A 173 -39.34 -9.01 -32.28
N ARG A 174 -38.31 -9.86 -32.33
CA ARG A 174 -38.44 -11.24 -31.84
C ARG A 174 -38.33 -11.26 -30.31
N SER A 175 -39.37 -11.73 -29.62
CA SER A 175 -39.22 -12.21 -28.24
C SER A 175 -38.55 -13.59 -28.28
N GLY A 176 -37.47 -13.80 -27.53
CA GLY A 176 -36.90 -15.14 -27.37
C GLY A 176 -35.44 -15.28 -27.80
N VAL A 177 -34.56 -14.46 -27.21
CA VAL A 177 -33.15 -14.84 -27.08
C VAL A 177 -33.02 -15.74 -25.84
N SER A 178 -33.61 -16.93 -25.91
CA SER A 178 -33.72 -17.83 -24.74
C SER A 178 -32.37 -18.28 -24.20
N GLU A 179 -31.35 -18.35 -25.06
CA GLU A 179 -29.99 -18.72 -24.69
C GLU A 179 -29.31 -17.63 -23.84
N PHE A 180 -29.55 -16.36 -24.15
CA PHE A 180 -29.04 -15.22 -23.36
C PHE A 180 -29.64 -15.17 -21.96
N VAL A 181 -30.98 -15.24 -21.88
CA VAL A 181 -31.66 -15.31 -20.58
C VAL A 181 -31.22 -16.55 -19.80
N HIS A 182 -31.04 -17.69 -20.47
CA HIS A 182 -30.57 -18.90 -19.82
C HIS A 182 -29.13 -18.77 -19.28
N ALA A 183 -28.23 -18.09 -19.99
CA ALA A 183 -26.88 -17.82 -19.51
C ALA A 183 -26.90 -16.95 -18.24
N LEU A 184 -27.72 -15.89 -18.22
CA LEU A 184 -27.94 -15.07 -17.03
C LEU A 184 -28.50 -15.86 -15.86
N GLU A 185 -29.52 -16.69 -16.08
CA GLU A 185 -30.08 -17.56 -15.04
C GLU A 185 -29.05 -18.55 -14.48
N GLN A 186 -28.14 -19.07 -15.32
CA GLN A 186 -27.04 -19.92 -14.86
C GLN A 186 -26.03 -19.15 -14.02
N GLY A 187 -25.66 -17.93 -14.42
CA GLY A 187 -24.78 -17.06 -13.64
C GLY A 187 -25.38 -16.73 -12.27
N ILE A 188 -26.64 -16.27 -12.25
CA ILE A 188 -27.41 -16.01 -11.03
C ILE A 188 -27.49 -17.24 -10.13
N ALA A 189 -27.67 -18.44 -10.70
CA ALA A 189 -27.72 -19.68 -9.91
C ALA A 189 -26.38 -20.02 -9.23
N ARG A 190 -25.25 -19.54 -9.77
CA ARG A 190 -23.91 -19.73 -9.21
C ARG A 190 -23.58 -18.65 -8.18
N GLU A 191 -23.85 -17.39 -8.49
CA GLU A 191 -23.30 -16.22 -7.79
C GLU A 191 -24.36 -15.24 -7.25
N GLN A 192 -25.65 -15.60 -7.33
CA GLN A 192 -26.83 -14.77 -6.95
C GLN A 192 -27.08 -13.56 -7.86
N VAL A 193 -26.04 -13.02 -8.49
CA VAL A 193 -26.07 -12.04 -9.58
C VAL A 193 -25.35 -12.61 -10.80
N ALA A 194 -25.59 -12.03 -11.98
CA ALA A 194 -24.82 -12.32 -13.19
C ALA A 194 -24.39 -11.01 -13.86
N SER A 195 -23.20 -11.00 -14.46
CA SER A 195 -22.79 -9.94 -15.38
C SER A 195 -23.56 -10.08 -16.71
N LEU A 196 -24.15 -8.97 -17.15
CA LEU A 196 -24.88 -8.86 -18.39
C LEU A 196 -23.94 -8.98 -19.58
N GLU A 197 -22.81 -8.26 -19.53
CA GLU A 197 -21.75 -8.26 -20.51
C GLU A 197 -21.13 -9.64 -20.67
N THR A 198 -20.71 -10.29 -19.58
CA THR A 198 -20.14 -11.65 -19.63
C THR A 198 -21.13 -12.64 -20.26
N ALA A 199 -22.38 -12.63 -19.81
CA ALA A 199 -23.41 -13.51 -20.38
C ALA A 199 -23.69 -13.20 -21.86
N PHE A 200 -23.56 -11.93 -22.27
CA PHE A 200 -23.73 -11.52 -23.66
C PHE A 200 -22.61 -12.09 -24.53
N VAL A 201 -21.34 -11.83 -24.20
CA VAL A 201 -20.20 -12.28 -25.00
C VAL A 201 -20.09 -13.80 -25.08
N ASP A 202 -20.33 -14.50 -23.97
CA ASP A 202 -20.31 -15.98 -23.93
C ASP A 202 -21.36 -16.57 -24.87
N VAL A 203 -22.57 -16.00 -24.88
CA VAL A 203 -23.65 -16.49 -25.73
C VAL A 203 -23.39 -16.17 -27.20
N LEU A 204 -22.72 -15.07 -27.52
CA LEU A 204 -22.29 -14.79 -28.89
C LEU A 204 -21.23 -15.78 -29.37
N ALA A 205 -20.35 -16.21 -28.48
CA ALA A 205 -19.28 -17.16 -28.78
C ALA A 205 -19.84 -18.55 -29.09
N GLU A 206 -20.86 -18.97 -28.33
CA GLU A 206 -21.50 -20.29 -28.47
C GLU A 206 -22.56 -20.32 -29.59
N SER A 207 -23.28 -19.22 -29.80
CA SER A 207 -24.44 -19.16 -30.68
C SER A 207 -24.32 -18.06 -31.73
N SER A 208 -23.73 -18.40 -32.88
CA SER A 208 -23.52 -17.48 -34.01
C SER A 208 -24.77 -16.83 -34.60
N GLY A 209 -25.98 -17.30 -34.27
CA GLY A 209 -27.26 -16.69 -34.68
C GLY A 209 -27.89 -15.74 -33.65
N THR A 210 -27.35 -15.68 -32.44
CA THR A 210 -27.90 -14.86 -31.36
C THR A 210 -27.66 -13.38 -31.64
N PHE A 211 -28.68 -12.56 -31.42
CA PHE A 211 -28.71 -11.13 -31.75
C PHE A 211 -28.36 -10.79 -33.21
N SER A 212 -28.43 -11.74 -34.17
CA SER A 212 -28.14 -11.44 -35.60
C SER A 212 -29.29 -10.75 -36.34
N ALA A 213 -30.37 -10.42 -35.62
CA ALA A 213 -31.52 -9.67 -36.10
C ALA A 213 -32.15 -8.91 -34.91
N PRO A 214 -32.90 -7.82 -35.16
CA PRO A 214 -33.56 -7.06 -34.10
C PRO A 214 -34.40 -7.94 -33.16
N SER A 215 -34.05 -7.91 -31.88
CA SER A 215 -34.77 -8.57 -30.77
C SER A 215 -35.54 -7.52 -29.96
N LEU A 216 -36.23 -7.93 -28.89
CA LEU A 216 -36.72 -6.96 -27.91
C LEU A 216 -35.52 -6.27 -27.23
N PRO A 217 -35.67 -5.01 -26.78
CA PRO A 217 -34.67 -4.35 -25.94
C PRO A 217 -34.26 -5.22 -24.76
N LEU A 218 -32.99 -5.13 -24.34
CA LEU A 218 -32.45 -5.99 -23.29
C LEU A 218 -33.28 -5.85 -22.00
N GLY A 219 -33.64 -4.63 -21.59
CA GLY A 219 -34.50 -4.38 -20.43
C GLY A 219 -35.87 -5.07 -20.53
N GLU A 220 -36.44 -5.17 -21.74
CA GLU A 220 -37.69 -5.91 -21.97
C GLU A 220 -37.49 -7.42 -21.89
N LEU A 221 -36.38 -7.95 -22.44
CA LEU A 221 -36.04 -9.37 -22.33
C LEU A 221 -35.83 -9.79 -20.87
N LEU A 222 -35.14 -8.97 -20.08
CA LEU A 222 -34.95 -9.19 -18.64
C LEU A 222 -36.30 -9.15 -17.90
N ALA A 223 -37.14 -8.16 -18.20
CA ALA A 223 -38.46 -8.04 -17.58
C ALA A 223 -39.38 -9.23 -17.90
N GLU A 224 -39.37 -9.75 -19.14
CA GLU A 224 -40.10 -10.96 -19.52
C GLU A 224 -39.63 -12.20 -18.73
N ALA A 225 -38.35 -12.26 -18.38
CA ALA A 225 -37.75 -13.31 -17.57
C ALA A 225 -37.95 -13.11 -16.04
N GLY A 226 -38.51 -11.99 -15.61
CA GLY A 226 -38.65 -11.65 -14.18
C GLY A 226 -37.33 -11.23 -13.52
N LEU A 227 -36.36 -10.78 -14.31
CA LEU A 227 -35.07 -10.28 -13.88
C LEU A 227 -35.09 -8.73 -13.82
N VAL A 228 -34.25 -8.19 -12.96
CA VAL A 228 -33.97 -6.76 -12.78
C VAL A 228 -32.47 -6.54 -12.91
N ARG A 229 -32.04 -5.31 -13.14
CA ARG A 229 -30.62 -4.98 -13.25
C ARG A 229 -30.24 -3.69 -12.57
N SER A 230 -28.94 -3.53 -12.30
CA SER A 230 -28.29 -2.31 -11.88
C SER A 230 -26.90 -2.23 -12.55
N GLY A 231 -26.74 -1.34 -13.54
CA GLY A 231 -25.58 -1.35 -14.43
C GLY A 231 -25.47 -2.70 -15.15
N ASP A 232 -24.25 -3.26 -15.16
CA ASP A 232 -23.94 -4.58 -15.72
C ASP A 232 -24.52 -5.76 -14.90
N LEU A 233 -24.93 -5.56 -13.65
CA LEU A 233 -25.39 -6.65 -12.80
C LEU A 233 -26.88 -6.96 -13.01
N VAL A 234 -27.20 -8.23 -13.22
CA VAL A 234 -28.56 -8.77 -13.39
C VAL A 234 -28.89 -9.73 -12.25
N ALA A 235 -30.09 -9.62 -11.68
CA ALA A 235 -30.54 -10.44 -10.58
C ALA A 235 -32.07 -10.70 -10.63
N PRO A 236 -32.60 -11.64 -9.85
CA PRO A 236 -34.04 -11.83 -9.71
C PRO A 236 -34.72 -10.59 -9.11
N ASN A 237 -35.98 -10.36 -9.47
CA ASN A 237 -36.77 -9.26 -8.89
C ASN A 237 -36.81 -9.34 -7.35
N GLY A 238 -36.49 -8.23 -6.69
CA GLY A 238 -36.40 -8.10 -5.22
C GLY A 238 -35.00 -8.32 -4.64
N PHE A 239 -33.98 -8.47 -5.48
CA PHE A 239 -32.58 -8.47 -5.06
C PHE A 239 -32.15 -7.10 -4.51
N ASP A 240 -31.30 -7.10 -3.48
CA ASP A 240 -30.77 -5.91 -2.80
C ASP A 240 -29.43 -5.52 -3.42
N PHE A 241 -29.46 -4.73 -4.50
CA PHE A 241 -28.25 -4.27 -5.18
C PHE A 241 -27.42 -3.35 -4.30
N ASP A 242 -28.05 -2.45 -3.54
CA ASP A 242 -27.34 -1.53 -2.65
C ASP A 242 -26.52 -2.31 -1.60
N GLY A 243 -27.15 -3.29 -0.94
CA GLY A 243 -26.44 -4.15 0.01
C GLY A 243 -25.36 -5.02 -0.63
N TYR A 244 -25.52 -5.41 -1.91
CA TYR A 244 -24.50 -6.13 -2.67
C TYR A 244 -23.29 -5.24 -2.98
N PHE A 245 -23.51 -4.00 -3.46
CA PHE A 245 -22.44 -3.05 -3.73
C PHE A 245 -21.70 -2.67 -2.45
N ASP A 246 -22.42 -2.41 -1.35
CA ASP A 246 -21.80 -2.16 -0.04
C ASP A 246 -20.90 -3.32 0.38
N ARG A 247 -21.37 -4.57 0.17
CA ARG A 247 -20.57 -5.77 0.48
C ARG A 247 -19.33 -5.87 -0.41
N ALA A 248 -19.46 -5.69 -1.72
CA ALA A 248 -18.34 -5.76 -2.65
C ALA A 248 -17.29 -4.68 -2.35
N MET A 249 -17.74 -3.46 -2.05
CA MET A 249 -16.86 -2.38 -1.59
C MET A 249 -16.16 -2.72 -0.27
N PHE A 250 -16.87 -3.36 0.67
CA PHE A 250 -16.25 -3.82 1.91
C PHE A 250 -15.25 -4.94 1.67
N GLU A 251 -15.46 -5.83 0.71
CA GLU A 251 -14.51 -6.88 0.36
C GLU A 251 -13.21 -6.29 -0.19
N ILE A 252 -13.30 -5.34 -1.12
CA ILE A 252 -12.14 -4.62 -1.66
C ILE A 252 -11.39 -3.89 -0.54
N TYR A 253 -12.11 -3.13 0.29
CA TYR A 253 -11.49 -2.36 1.37
C TYR A 253 -10.88 -3.28 2.45
N ALA A 254 -11.51 -4.42 2.74
CA ALA A 254 -10.99 -5.43 3.64
C ALA A 254 -9.70 -6.06 3.12
N GLU A 255 -9.64 -6.37 1.83
CA GLU A 255 -8.45 -6.92 1.17
C GLU A 255 -7.29 -5.91 1.19
N GLN A 256 -7.57 -4.64 0.84
CA GLN A 256 -6.59 -3.56 0.88
C GLN A 256 -5.96 -3.38 2.26
N LEU A 257 -6.77 -3.43 3.32
CA LEU A 257 -6.30 -3.27 4.70
C LEU A 257 -5.82 -4.58 5.34
N GLY A 258 -6.04 -5.74 4.71
CA GLY A 258 -5.76 -7.05 5.31
C GLY A 258 -6.62 -7.38 6.54
N ILE A 259 -7.85 -6.85 6.62
CA ILE A 259 -8.76 -7.06 7.77
C ILE A 259 -9.96 -7.95 7.39
N PRO A 260 -10.68 -8.51 8.37
CA PRO A 260 -11.94 -9.20 8.09
C PRO A 260 -13.01 -8.25 7.51
N VAL A 261 -13.76 -8.72 6.50
CA VAL A 261 -14.84 -7.94 5.84
C VAL A 261 -15.90 -7.44 6.83
N ASP A 262 -16.19 -8.20 7.89
CA ASP A 262 -17.15 -7.80 8.91
C ASP A 262 -16.62 -6.71 9.87
N ALA A 263 -15.31 -6.44 9.86
CA ALA A 263 -14.71 -5.34 10.60
C ALA A 263 -14.84 -3.99 9.90
N VAL A 264 -14.90 -3.99 8.56
CA VAL A 264 -14.91 -2.78 7.71
C VAL A 264 -15.91 -1.70 8.16
N PRO A 265 -17.18 -2.01 8.48
CA PRO A 265 -18.13 -0.98 8.88
C PRO A 265 -17.70 -0.21 10.14
N GLY A 266 -17.03 -0.89 11.09
CA GLY A 266 -16.52 -0.26 12.30
C GLY A 266 -15.27 0.58 12.05
N VAL A 267 -14.38 0.08 11.18
CA VAL A 267 -13.17 0.78 10.74
C VAL A 267 -13.51 2.05 9.97
N ALA A 268 -14.31 1.94 8.91
CA ALA A 268 -14.72 3.07 8.08
C ALA A 268 -15.50 4.12 8.88
N LEU A 269 -16.31 3.69 9.86
CA LEU A 269 -17.02 4.59 10.76
C LEU A 269 -16.06 5.36 11.69
N PHE A 270 -14.97 4.72 12.15
CA PHE A 270 -13.96 5.40 12.96
C PHE A 270 -13.12 6.38 12.13
N ALA A 271 -12.68 5.99 10.94
CA ALA A 271 -11.99 6.89 10.02
C ALA A 271 -12.86 8.12 9.67
N SER A 272 -14.14 7.90 9.35
CA SER A 272 -15.10 8.99 9.09
C SER A 272 -15.28 9.93 10.31
N LEU A 273 -15.21 9.39 11.53
CA LEU A 273 -15.25 10.19 12.75
C LEU A 273 -14.00 11.05 12.91
N VAL A 274 -12.82 10.49 12.66
CA VAL A 274 -11.53 11.23 12.69
C VAL A 274 -11.56 12.37 11.69
N GLU A 275 -11.94 12.11 10.45
CA GLU A 275 -12.02 13.15 9.42
C GLU A 275 -13.05 14.25 9.77
N ALA A 276 -14.14 13.88 10.44
CA ALA A 276 -15.13 14.87 10.87
C ALA A 276 -14.57 15.81 11.95
N PHE A 277 -13.79 15.28 12.90
CA PHE A 277 -13.04 16.10 13.87
C PHE A 277 -12.01 17.00 13.18
N GLU A 278 -11.28 16.48 12.20
CA GLU A 278 -10.27 17.25 11.46
C GLU A 278 -10.89 18.42 10.68
N ARG A 279 -12.06 18.20 10.06
CA ARG A 279 -12.80 19.24 9.34
C ARG A 279 -13.49 20.23 10.28
N GLY A 280 -13.58 19.94 11.58
CA GLY A 280 -14.35 20.72 12.55
C GLY A 280 -15.86 20.69 12.26
N ASP A 281 -16.35 19.57 11.73
CA ASP A 281 -17.74 19.34 11.34
C ASP A 281 -18.54 18.71 12.50
N ASP A 282 -18.51 19.32 13.68
CA ASP A 282 -18.99 18.77 14.95
C ASP A 282 -20.53 18.57 15.02
N ASP A 283 -21.26 18.95 13.97
CA ASP A 283 -22.72 18.92 13.93
C ASP A 283 -23.24 17.46 13.84
N ASP A 284 -24.24 17.17 14.68
CA ASP A 284 -24.97 15.90 14.73
C ASP A 284 -24.10 14.63 14.91
N PHE A 285 -22.94 14.75 15.58
CA PHE A 285 -22.03 13.62 15.85
C PHE A 285 -22.71 12.41 16.47
N GLU A 286 -23.57 12.63 17.46
CA GLU A 286 -24.33 11.56 18.11
C GLU A 286 -25.19 10.79 17.10
N GLU A 287 -25.91 11.49 16.23
CA GLU A 287 -26.78 10.88 15.22
C GLU A 287 -25.96 10.15 14.14
N ARG A 288 -24.85 10.74 13.72
CA ARG A 288 -23.98 10.20 12.67
C ARG A 288 -23.18 8.98 13.12
N PHE A 289 -22.66 8.99 14.35
CA PHE A 289 -21.60 8.08 14.78
C PHE A 289 -22.00 7.17 15.96
N ALA A 290 -22.96 7.57 16.81
CA ALA A 290 -23.34 6.78 17.99
C ALA A 290 -24.67 6.03 17.81
N VAL A 291 -25.72 6.73 17.37
CA VAL A 291 -27.09 6.20 17.34
C VAL A 291 -27.21 5.01 16.40
N GLY A 292 -27.46 3.83 16.96
CA GLY A 292 -27.59 2.57 16.21
C GLY A 292 -26.27 1.98 15.68
N LYS A 293 -25.15 2.70 15.85
CA LYS A 293 -23.84 2.35 15.26
C LYS A 293 -22.75 2.08 16.30
N SER A 294 -22.94 2.48 17.57
CA SER A 294 -21.91 2.35 18.61
C SER A 294 -21.29 0.96 18.72
N GLY A 295 -22.08 -0.09 18.51
CA GLY A 295 -21.60 -1.48 18.51
C GLY A 295 -20.52 -1.79 17.47
N LEU A 296 -20.47 -1.04 16.36
CA LEU A 296 -19.51 -1.27 15.27
C LEU A 296 -18.06 -1.00 15.69
N TYR A 297 -17.81 -0.03 16.57
CA TYR A 297 -16.47 0.29 17.10
C TYR A 297 -15.82 -0.85 17.90
N SER A 298 -16.58 -1.89 18.20
CA SER A 298 -16.05 -3.00 18.96
C SER A 298 -15.05 -3.87 18.22
N VAL A 299 -14.93 -3.72 16.91
CA VAL A 299 -13.89 -4.36 16.09
C VAL A 299 -12.51 -3.87 16.50
N LEU A 300 -12.39 -2.62 16.96
CA LEU A 300 -11.13 -2.02 17.43
C LEU A 300 -10.60 -2.67 18.71
N SER A 301 -11.36 -3.51 19.42
CA SER A 301 -10.80 -4.26 20.55
C SER A 301 -9.84 -5.37 20.13
N ASP A 302 -9.78 -5.68 18.83
CA ASP A 302 -8.76 -6.53 18.25
C ASP A 302 -7.47 -5.72 18.03
N PRO A 303 -6.32 -6.12 18.63
CA PRO A 303 -5.04 -5.45 18.46
C PRO A 303 -4.62 -5.26 17.00
N GLU A 304 -4.75 -6.29 16.17
CA GLU A 304 -4.29 -6.25 14.78
C GLU A 304 -5.10 -5.21 13.99
N ILE A 305 -6.43 -5.22 14.16
CA ILE A 305 -7.30 -4.23 13.52
C ILE A 305 -7.02 -2.82 14.04
N ALA A 306 -6.81 -2.64 15.35
CA ALA A 306 -6.52 -1.32 15.92
C ALA A 306 -5.21 -0.73 15.38
N GLU A 307 -4.17 -1.55 15.24
CA GLU A 307 -2.88 -1.17 14.67
C GLU A 307 -3.01 -0.79 13.19
N THR A 308 -3.62 -1.65 12.36
CA THR A 308 -3.90 -1.36 10.96
C THR A 308 -4.66 -0.05 10.78
N VAL A 309 -5.70 0.17 11.57
CA VAL A 309 -6.50 1.40 11.52
C VAL A 309 -5.67 2.61 11.90
N HIS A 310 -4.87 2.54 12.96
CA HIS A 310 -4.01 3.64 13.33
C HIS A 310 -3.01 3.99 12.22
N ASP A 311 -2.37 2.98 11.63
CA ASP A 311 -1.38 3.17 10.58
C ASP A 311 -1.98 3.75 9.30
N GLU A 312 -3.20 3.31 8.94
CA GLU A 312 -3.97 3.87 7.83
C GLU A 312 -4.27 5.37 8.06
N LEU A 313 -4.75 5.74 9.24
CA LEU A 313 -5.06 7.14 9.57
C LEU A 313 -3.81 8.05 9.49
N VAL A 314 -2.64 7.51 9.86
CA VAL A 314 -1.36 8.22 9.73
C VAL A 314 -0.89 8.27 8.27
N GLY A 315 -1.08 7.19 7.51
CA GLY A 315 -0.78 7.13 6.07
C GLY A 315 -1.58 8.14 5.25
N GLU A 316 -2.86 8.33 5.60
CA GLU A 316 -3.75 9.37 5.05
C GLU A 316 -3.43 10.79 5.57
N LYS A 317 -2.38 10.93 6.40
CA LYS A 317 -1.87 12.21 6.91
C LYS A 317 -2.90 13.00 7.71
N LEU A 318 -3.84 12.31 8.36
CA LEU A 318 -4.84 12.94 9.23
C LEU A 318 -4.18 13.53 10.48
N ALA A 319 -4.69 14.67 10.94
CA ALA A 319 -4.14 15.37 12.10
C ALA A 319 -4.15 14.50 13.37
N PRO A 320 -3.02 14.36 14.09
CA PRO A 320 -2.96 13.62 15.35
C PRO A 320 -3.98 14.08 16.39
N GLU A 321 -4.26 15.38 16.47
CA GLU A 321 -5.27 15.92 17.38
C GLU A 321 -6.68 15.42 17.07
N ALA A 322 -7.01 15.22 15.79
CA ALA A 322 -8.30 14.67 15.37
C ALA A 322 -8.39 13.18 15.71
N ILE A 323 -7.30 12.42 15.50
CA ILE A 323 -7.20 11.01 15.89
C ILE A 323 -7.40 10.85 17.41
N GLU A 324 -6.73 11.68 18.21
CA GLU A 324 -6.88 11.69 19.66
C GLU A 324 -8.31 12.03 20.09
N GLN A 325 -8.91 13.08 19.52
CA GLN A 325 -10.29 13.49 19.84
C GLN A 325 -11.31 12.39 19.52
N ALA A 326 -11.19 11.76 18.35
CA ALA A 326 -12.03 10.63 17.96
C ALA A 326 -11.88 9.45 18.91
N ALA A 327 -10.64 9.08 19.25
CA ALA A 327 -10.36 7.98 20.17
C ALA A 327 -10.93 8.26 21.58
N LEU A 328 -10.75 9.48 22.10
CA LEU A 328 -11.33 9.87 23.39
C LEU A 328 -12.87 9.92 23.36
N TRP A 329 -13.46 10.30 22.23
CA TRP A 329 -14.92 10.29 22.05
C TRP A 329 -15.50 8.88 22.16
N LEU A 330 -14.77 7.84 21.70
CA LEU A 330 -15.20 6.44 21.84
C LEU A 330 -15.37 6.03 23.32
N LEU A 331 -14.67 6.64 24.27
CA LEU A 331 -14.74 6.26 25.69
C LEU A 331 -16.16 6.44 26.28
N ASP A 332 -16.93 7.39 25.75
CA ASP A 332 -18.29 7.68 26.19
C ASP A 332 -19.35 7.01 25.31
N HIS A 333 -19.04 6.70 24.05
CA HIS A 333 -20.04 6.31 23.05
C HIS A 333 -19.89 4.86 22.54
N ALA A 334 -18.71 4.26 22.66
CA ALA A 334 -18.44 2.88 22.23
C ALA A 334 -18.65 1.86 23.36
N PRO A 335 -18.79 0.56 23.02
CA PRO A 335 -18.79 -0.52 24.02
C PRO A 335 -17.50 -0.51 24.85
N ARG A 336 -17.61 -0.84 26.15
CA ARG A 336 -16.48 -0.85 27.08
C ARG A 336 -15.24 -1.63 26.62
N ARG A 337 -15.42 -2.67 25.78
CA ARG A 337 -14.32 -3.46 25.23
C ARG A 337 -13.41 -2.67 24.28
N ALA A 338 -13.92 -1.61 23.64
CA ALA A 338 -13.12 -0.72 22.79
C ALA A 338 -12.27 0.28 23.60
N ALA A 339 -12.45 0.38 24.92
CA ALA A 339 -11.78 1.39 25.73
C ALA A 339 -10.25 1.21 25.81
N GLY A 340 -9.77 -0.04 25.74
CA GLY A 340 -8.33 -0.32 25.66
C GLY A 340 -7.71 0.28 24.40
N ALA A 341 -8.29 -0.03 23.24
CA ALA A 341 -7.87 0.51 21.95
C ALA A 341 -8.03 2.02 21.85
N ALA A 342 -9.14 2.59 22.32
CA ALA A 342 -9.35 4.03 22.37
C ALA A 342 -8.24 4.76 23.14
N HIS A 343 -7.83 4.24 24.31
CA HIS A 343 -6.70 4.81 25.02
C HIS A 343 -5.38 4.59 24.28
N TRP A 344 -5.16 3.44 23.66
CA TRP A 344 -3.93 3.20 22.91
C TRP A 344 -3.79 4.15 21.71
N ILE A 345 -4.83 4.29 20.88
CA ILE A 345 -4.87 5.22 19.73
C ILE A 345 -4.65 6.68 20.19
N ALA A 346 -5.32 7.11 21.27
CA ALA A 346 -5.08 8.43 21.85
C ALA A 346 -3.62 8.60 22.34
N GLY A 347 -3.03 7.54 22.89
CA GLY A 347 -1.63 7.51 23.29
C GLY A 347 -0.67 7.69 22.11
N ARG A 348 -0.92 6.98 21.00
CA ARG A 348 -0.11 7.09 19.77
C ARG A 348 -0.17 8.48 19.16
N ALA A 349 -1.35 9.10 19.12
CA ALA A 349 -1.54 10.48 18.69
C ALA A 349 -0.84 11.51 19.62
N ALA A 350 -0.86 11.28 20.94
CA ALA A 350 -0.11 12.11 21.87
C ALA A 350 1.42 11.94 21.71
N GLU A 351 1.88 10.73 21.45
CA GLU A 351 3.30 10.44 21.21
C GLU A 351 3.83 11.08 19.92
N SER A 352 3.07 11.03 18.82
CA SER A 352 3.45 11.64 17.55
C SER A 352 3.62 13.16 17.65
N THR A 353 2.92 13.80 18.58
CA THR A 353 3.03 15.24 18.88
C THR A 353 4.02 15.56 20.02
N GLY A 354 4.81 14.59 20.46
CA GLY A 354 5.84 14.76 21.50
C GLY A 354 5.30 14.90 22.93
N ARG A 355 4.00 14.66 23.17
CA ARG A 355 3.38 14.70 24.51
C ARG A 355 3.58 13.38 25.25
N ILE A 356 4.83 12.99 25.45
CA ILE A 356 5.23 11.66 25.95
C ILE A 356 4.60 11.31 27.30
N ALA A 357 4.57 12.25 28.26
CA ALA A 357 3.96 12.01 29.56
C ALA A 357 2.44 11.75 29.48
N GLU A 358 1.76 12.25 28.44
CA GLU A 358 0.34 11.98 28.18
C GLU A 358 0.15 10.63 27.49
N ALA A 359 0.96 10.35 26.47
CA ALA A 359 1.02 9.04 25.81
C ALA A 359 1.21 7.90 26.82
N GLU A 360 2.16 8.04 27.74
CA GLU A 360 2.41 7.02 28.77
C GLU A 360 1.19 6.76 29.67
N ARG A 361 0.47 7.81 30.09
CA ARG A 361 -0.76 7.64 30.89
C ARG A 361 -1.83 6.90 30.11
N HIS A 362 -1.92 7.16 28.82
CA HIS A 362 -2.84 6.47 27.92
C HIS A 362 -2.47 5.00 27.75
N TYR A 363 -1.20 4.67 27.54
CA TYR A 363 -0.74 3.29 27.44
C TYR A 363 -0.92 2.51 28.75
N GLU A 364 -0.59 3.11 29.90
CA GLU A 364 -0.85 2.51 31.22
C GLU A 364 -2.35 2.23 31.41
N ARG A 365 -3.20 3.18 31.01
CA ARG A 365 -4.65 3.03 31.12
C ARG A 365 -5.20 1.95 30.19
N SER A 366 -4.69 1.87 28.97
CA SER A 366 -5.04 0.82 28.01
C SER A 366 -4.69 -0.57 28.57
N ALA A 367 -3.45 -0.75 29.02
CA ALA A 367 -2.95 -2.01 29.58
C ALA A 367 -3.67 -2.45 30.87
N ASP A 368 -4.23 -1.51 31.65
CA ASP A 368 -5.02 -1.80 32.85
C ASP A 368 -6.46 -2.23 32.55
N LEU A 369 -7.02 -1.82 31.40
CA LEU A 369 -8.41 -2.08 31.03
C LEU A 369 -8.61 -3.43 30.38
N ASP A 370 -7.67 -3.86 29.53
CA ASP A 370 -7.71 -5.14 28.86
C ASP A 370 -6.31 -5.76 28.80
N SER A 371 -6.12 -6.87 29.50
CA SER A 371 -4.84 -7.58 29.51
C SER A 371 -4.58 -8.38 28.24
N ALA A 372 -5.59 -8.58 27.39
CA ALA A 372 -5.44 -9.23 26.09
C ALA A 372 -5.10 -8.22 24.97
N PHE A 373 -5.30 -6.92 25.21
CA PHE A 373 -4.89 -5.85 24.31
C PHE A 373 -3.44 -5.44 24.66
N ASP A 374 -2.48 -6.01 23.95
CA ASP A 374 -1.07 -6.03 24.35
C ASP A 374 -0.19 -4.97 23.67
N LEU A 375 -0.63 -4.33 22.58
CA LEU A 375 0.04 -3.18 21.94
C LEU A 375 0.65 -2.16 22.93
N PRO A 376 -0.09 -1.62 23.93
CA PRO A 376 0.49 -0.64 24.87
C PRO A 376 1.69 -1.18 25.68
N LEU A 377 1.85 -2.50 25.80
CA LEU A 377 2.98 -3.10 26.51
C LEU A 377 4.28 -2.95 25.71
N PHE A 378 4.23 -3.00 24.38
CA PHE A 378 5.38 -2.70 23.52
C PHE A 378 5.78 -1.23 23.65
N ASP A 379 4.82 -0.31 23.60
CA ASP A 379 5.07 1.13 23.77
C ASP A 379 5.70 1.41 25.14
N LEU A 380 5.12 0.88 26.22
CA LEU A 380 5.68 1.02 27.56
C LEU A 380 7.07 0.37 27.69
N ALA A 381 7.35 -0.71 26.96
CA ALA A 381 8.67 -1.35 26.96
C ALA A 381 9.70 -0.46 26.25
N ARG A 382 9.32 0.22 25.16
CA ARG A 382 10.15 1.24 24.49
C ARG A 382 10.42 2.42 25.44
N PHE A 383 9.42 2.91 26.16
CA PHE A 383 9.61 4.01 27.13
C PHE A 383 10.51 3.59 28.29
N ALA A 384 10.42 2.34 28.73
CA ALA A 384 11.34 1.78 29.72
C ALA A 384 12.77 1.66 29.16
N SER A 385 12.92 1.24 27.91
CA SER A 385 14.19 1.21 27.19
C SER A 385 14.82 2.60 27.16
N ASP A 386 14.06 3.62 26.76
CA ASP A 386 14.53 5.00 26.68
C ASP A 386 15.06 5.52 28.01
N ARG A 387 14.42 5.16 29.12
CA ARG A 387 14.88 5.47 30.49
C ARG A 387 16.09 4.67 30.96
N GLY A 388 16.57 3.71 30.18
CA GLY A 388 17.64 2.79 30.57
C GLY A 388 17.17 1.70 31.55
N ASP A 389 15.86 1.41 31.64
CA ASP A 389 15.28 0.40 32.51
C ASP A 389 15.00 -0.91 31.77
N ALA A 390 16.07 -1.66 31.49
CA ALA A 390 15.99 -2.95 30.84
C ALA A 390 15.13 -3.97 31.60
N VAL A 391 15.11 -3.90 32.95
CA VAL A 391 14.33 -4.84 33.77
C VAL A 391 12.84 -4.60 33.59
N ARG A 392 12.42 -3.34 33.60
CA ARG A 392 11.02 -2.97 33.35
C ARG A 392 10.59 -3.33 31.93
N GLY A 393 11.41 -3.03 30.92
CA GLY A 393 11.12 -3.35 29.54
C GLY A 393 10.97 -4.86 29.30
N LEU A 394 11.92 -5.67 29.78
CA LEU A 394 11.81 -7.15 29.70
C LEU A 394 10.58 -7.68 30.43
N SER A 395 10.21 -7.09 31.58
CA SER A 395 9.01 -7.47 32.31
C SER A 395 7.71 -7.14 31.58
N LEU A 396 7.72 -6.14 30.70
CA LEU A 396 6.58 -5.79 29.85
C LEU A 396 6.48 -6.74 28.66
N LEU A 397 7.59 -6.94 27.95
CA LEU A 397 7.67 -7.88 26.82
C LEU A 397 7.29 -9.31 27.22
N ALA A 398 7.68 -9.76 28.41
CA ALA A 398 7.30 -11.09 28.92
C ALA A 398 5.79 -11.31 29.13
N ARG A 399 4.96 -10.26 29.02
CA ARG A 399 3.50 -10.34 29.09
C ARG A 399 2.86 -10.36 27.71
N VAL A 400 3.62 -10.12 26.65
CA VAL A 400 3.15 -10.11 25.27
C VAL A 400 3.42 -11.49 24.65
N PRO A 401 2.45 -12.12 23.98
CA PRO A 401 2.70 -13.32 23.18
C PRO A 401 3.81 -13.06 22.15
N GLY A 402 4.82 -13.92 22.10
CA GLY A 402 5.98 -13.73 21.21
C GLY A 402 6.91 -12.56 21.58
N GLY A 403 6.73 -11.94 22.75
CA GLY A 403 7.53 -10.78 23.16
C GLY A 403 9.03 -11.07 23.35
N ASP A 404 9.44 -12.34 23.45
CA ASP A 404 10.84 -12.78 23.44
C ASP A 404 11.47 -12.87 22.05
N GLU A 405 10.66 -12.86 21.00
CA GLU A 405 11.09 -12.82 19.59
C GLU A 405 11.23 -11.37 19.07
N HIS A 406 10.66 -10.39 19.79
CA HIS A 406 10.72 -8.98 19.42
C HIS A 406 12.17 -8.43 19.50
N PRO A 407 12.67 -7.64 18.51
CA PRO A 407 14.06 -7.14 18.48
C PRO A 407 14.51 -6.40 19.75
N LEU A 408 13.59 -5.65 20.37
CA LEU A 408 13.83 -4.98 21.66
C LEU A 408 14.22 -5.96 22.78
N TYR A 409 13.75 -7.21 22.77
CA TYR A 409 14.08 -8.18 23.82
C TYR A 409 15.58 -8.48 23.88
N GLU A 410 16.21 -8.78 22.74
CA GLU A 410 17.64 -9.08 22.68
C GLU A 410 18.47 -7.89 23.15
N LEU A 411 18.09 -6.68 22.71
CA LEU A 411 18.72 -5.44 23.14
C LEU A 411 18.65 -5.30 24.67
N LEU A 412 17.45 -5.41 25.26
CA LEU A 412 17.29 -5.23 26.70
C LEU A 412 17.97 -6.33 27.51
N ASP A 413 18.01 -7.58 27.04
CA ASP A 413 18.70 -8.67 27.74
C ASP A 413 20.21 -8.43 27.79
N ARG A 414 20.80 -7.85 26.73
CA ARG A 414 22.22 -7.43 26.70
C ARG A 414 22.56 -6.46 27.83
N TYR A 415 21.66 -5.53 28.11
CA TYR A 415 21.82 -4.46 29.12
C TYR A 415 21.19 -4.78 30.48
N ARG A 416 20.67 -6.00 30.66
CA ARG A 416 20.09 -6.44 31.93
C ARG A 416 21.16 -6.46 33.02
N PRO A 417 20.84 -5.99 34.25
CA PRO A 417 21.75 -6.11 35.40
C PRO A 417 22.16 -7.57 35.64
N LYS A 418 23.46 -7.86 35.53
CA LYS A 418 24.01 -9.18 35.86
C LYS A 418 24.32 -9.27 37.35
N GLU A 419 23.80 -10.31 38.02
CA GLU A 419 24.14 -10.57 39.41
C GLU A 419 25.61 -11.02 39.52
N VAL A 420 26.31 -10.55 40.55
CA VAL A 420 27.70 -10.98 40.81
C VAL A 420 27.68 -12.35 41.51
N PRO A 421 28.20 -13.42 40.88
CA PRO A 421 28.16 -14.75 41.46
C PRO A 421 28.85 -14.79 42.83
N GLY A 422 28.16 -15.36 43.82
CA GLY A 422 28.69 -15.51 45.19
C GLY A 422 28.59 -14.27 46.08
N LEU A 423 28.04 -13.14 45.60
CA LEU A 423 27.79 -11.95 46.41
C LEU A 423 26.35 -11.93 46.94
N GLY A 424 26.18 -12.14 48.25
CA GLY A 424 24.88 -12.14 48.90
C GLY A 424 24.24 -10.76 48.97
N ARG A 425 22.91 -10.71 48.93
CA ARG A 425 22.09 -9.47 48.99
C ARG A 425 22.52 -8.46 50.07
N ASN A 426 22.98 -8.93 51.23
CA ASN A 426 23.39 -8.07 52.35
C ASN A 426 24.90 -7.82 52.46
N ASP A 427 25.72 -8.41 51.58
CA ASP A 427 27.17 -8.27 51.56
C ASP A 427 27.58 -6.85 51.17
N ARG A 428 28.85 -6.50 51.42
CA ARG A 428 29.40 -5.23 50.95
C ARG A 428 29.49 -5.26 49.44
N CYS A 429 29.03 -4.19 48.81
CA CYS A 429 29.05 -4.12 47.35
C CYS A 429 30.49 -4.18 46.83
N TRP A 430 30.68 -4.92 45.74
CA TRP A 430 31.98 -5.16 45.11
C TRP A 430 32.63 -3.88 44.56
N CYS A 431 31.83 -2.85 44.25
CA CYS A 431 32.26 -1.54 43.74
C CYS A 431 33.08 -0.68 44.72
N GLY A 432 33.30 -1.14 45.95
CA GLY A 432 34.08 -0.40 46.95
C GLY A 432 33.35 0.77 47.64
N SER A 433 32.06 1.00 47.35
CA SER A 433 31.25 2.06 47.97
C SER A 433 31.01 1.89 49.49
N GLY A 434 31.28 0.70 50.03
CA GLY A 434 30.99 0.33 51.41
C GLY A 434 29.50 0.12 51.73
N ARG A 435 28.58 0.37 50.79
CA ARG A 435 27.13 0.11 50.94
C ARG A 435 26.82 -1.39 50.82
N LYS A 436 25.65 -1.82 51.31
CA LYS A 436 25.17 -3.20 51.10
C LYS A 436 24.84 -3.40 49.62
N TYR A 437 25.09 -4.58 49.06
CA TYR A 437 24.84 -4.89 47.65
C TYR A 437 23.41 -4.55 47.24
N LYS A 438 22.39 -4.90 48.05
CA LYS A 438 20.98 -4.53 47.84
C LYS A 438 20.66 -3.04 47.76
N ALA A 439 21.49 -2.20 48.34
CA ALA A 439 21.31 -0.76 48.41
C ALA A 439 22.30 -0.02 47.49
N CYS A 440 23.07 -0.78 46.72
CA CYS A 440 24.09 -0.28 45.81
C CYS A 440 23.82 -0.79 44.39
N HIS A 441 24.22 -2.03 44.05
CA HIS A 441 24.19 -2.54 42.66
C HIS A 441 23.33 -3.80 42.44
N LEU A 442 22.63 -4.31 43.46
CA LEU A 442 21.70 -5.41 43.22
C LEU A 442 20.53 -4.90 42.38
N GLY A 443 20.37 -5.47 41.18
CA GLY A 443 19.34 -5.07 40.23
C GLY A 443 19.61 -3.72 39.54
N ARG A 444 20.84 -3.22 39.54
CA ARG A 444 21.25 -2.05 38.75
C ARG A 444 22.34 -2.45 37.77
N ALA A 445 22.17 -2.10 36.50
CA ALA A 445 23.20 -2.31 35.50
C ALA A 445 24.20 -1.14 35.62
N GLU A 446 25.49 -1.45 35.80
CA GLU A 446 26.58 -0.47 35.73
C GLU A 446 27.19 -0.52 34.32
N HIS A 447 26.38 -0.24 33.30
CA HIS A 447 26.93 -0.02 31.97
C HIS A 447 27.47 1.40 31.88
N SER A 448 28.75 1.53 31.50
CA SER A 448 29.34 2.86 31.31
C SER A 448 28.60 3.61 30.19
N LEU A 449 28.72 4.94 30.14
CA LEU A 449 28.10 5.70 29.03
C LEU A 449 28.60 5.19 27.67
N GLU A 450 29.86 4.75 27.63
CA GLU A 450 30.48 4.17 26.45
C GLU A 450 29.95 2.77 26.09
N GLU A 451 29.42 2.00 27.03
CA GLU A 451 28.75 0.73 26.72
C GLU A 451 27.28 0.97 26.34
N ARG A 452 26.67 2.04 26.87
CA ARG A 452 25.29 2.45 26.57
C ARG A 452 25.16 3.29 25.30
N SER A 453 26.26 3.76 24.68
CA SER A 453 26.16 4.52 23.43
C SER A 453 25.49 3.73 22.33
N ASP A 454 25.75 2.43 22.24
CA ASP A 454 25.11 1.56 21.25
C ASP A 454 23.61 1.40 21.54
N TRP A 455 23.23 1.36 22.84
CA TRP A 455 21.83 1.38 23.23
C TRP A 455 21.17 2.71 22.87
N LEU A 456 21.84 3.84 23.09
CA LEU A 456 21.34 5.16 22.71
C LEU A 456 21.10 5.26 21.20
N TYR A 457 22.03 4.75 20.39
CA TYR A 457 21.86 4.68 18.94
C TYR A 457 20.64 3.83 18.57
N MET A 458 20.52 2.63 19.16
CA MET A 458 19.40 1.73 18.90
C MET A 458 18.04 2.30 19.36
N LYS A 459 17.99 3.13 20.40
CA LYS A 459 16.76 3.85 20.78
C LYS A 459 16.29 4.79 19.66
N ALA A 460 17.23 5.52 19.06
CA ALA A 460 16.94 6.39 17.94
C ALA A 460 16.57 5.60 16.68
N ALA A 461 17.26 4.49 16.38
CA ALA A 461 16.90 3.58 15.29
C ALA A 461 15.46 3.06 15.42
N MET A 462 15.08 2.59 16.62
CA MET A 462 13.71 2.15 16.90
C MET A 462 12.69 3.29 16.76
N HIS A 463 13.06 4.53 17.06
CA HIS A 463 12.23 5.71 16.83
C HIS A 463 12.01 5.98 15.33
N ALA A 464 13.05 5.80 14.52
CA ALA A 464 12.98 5.93 13.06
C ALA A 464 12.15 4.82 12.38
N LEU A 465 11.66 3.82 13.12
CA LEU A 465 10.70 2.85 12.61
C LEU A 465 9.24 3.36 12.60
N GLU A 466 8.95 4.52 13.18
CA GLU A 466 7.61 5.10 13.16
C GLU A 466 7.09 5.36 11.72
N PRO A 467 5.77 5.23 11.47
CA PRO A 467 5.19 5.41 10.12
C PRO A 467 5.55 6.75 9.46
N ALA A 468 5.73 7.82 10.24
CA ALA A 468 6.14 9.13 9.75
C ALA A 468 7.48 9.14 8.98
N TRP A 469 8.34 8.13 9.21
CA TRP A 469 9.64 7.98 8.56
C TRP A 469 9.64 6.93 7.44
N ALA A 470 8.52 6.25 7.19
CA ALA A 470 8.44 5.14 6.23
C ALA A 470 8.76 5.59 4.79
N GLU A 471 8.16 6.69 4.31
CA GLU A 471 8.42 7.24 2.97
C GLU A 471 9.92 7.56 2.77
N HIS A 472 10.56 8.20 3.76
CA HIS A 472 11.98 8.54 3.70
C HIS A 472 12.87 7.29 3.70
N ARG A 473 12.53 6.29 4.51
CA ARG A 473 13.27 5.03 4.57
C ARG A 473 13.17 4.27 3.24
N VAL A 474 11.99 4.23 2.63
CA VAL A 474 11.79 3.59 1.31
C VAL A 474 12.59 4.33 0.24
N ALA A 475 12.51 5.66 0.17
CA ALA A 475 13.27 6.45 -0.81
C ALA A 475 14.79 6.24 -0.68
N LEU A 476 15.30 6.14 0.55
CA LEU A 476 16.71 5.82 0.80
C LEU A 476 17.05 4.37 0.42
N ALA A 477 16.16 3.42 0.65
CA ALA A 477 16.36 2.02 0.27
C ALA A 477 16.32 1.84 -1.26
N GLU A 478 15.46 2.56 -1.98
CA GLU A 478 15.43 2.60 -3.45
C GLU A 478 16.74 3.13 -4.03
N ALA A 479 17.22 4.26 -3.51
CA ALA A 479 18.53 4.77 -3.88
C ALA A 479 19.65 3.77 -3.54
N ARG A 480 19.55 3.11 -2.38
CA ARG A 480 20.54 2.12 -1.92
C ARG A 480 20.54 0.82 -2.74
N SER A 481 19.40 0.41 -3.29
CA SER A 481 19.31 -0.74 -4.17
C SER A 481 19.77 -0.43 -5.60
N GLY A 482 20.06 0.85 -5.90
CA GLY A 482 20.33 1.31 -7.26
C GLY A 482 19.07 1.31 -8.12
N TYR A 483 17.91 1.54 -7.50
CA TYR A 483 16.58 1.48 -8.10
C TYR A 483 16.29 0.09 -8.70
N GLY A 484 16.63 -0.95 -7.95
CA GLY A 484 16.35 -2.35 -8.27
C GLY A 484 14.88 -2.72 -8.14
N ASP A 485 14.59 -4.02 -8.24
CA ASP A 485 13.24 -4.55 -8.00
C ASP A 485 12.86 -4.52 -6.50
N ASP A 486 11.61 -4.87 -6.20
CA ASP A 486 11.06 -4.84 -4.85
C ASP A 486 11.87 -5.70 -3.85
N ASP A 487 12.44 -6.82 -4.30
CA ASP A 487 13.28 -7.68 -3.48
C ASP A 487 14.60 -6.98 -3.11
N ALA A 488 15.24 -6.30 -4.07
CA ALA A 488 16.46 -5.52 -3.81
C ALA A 488 16.21 -4.33 -2.89
N VAL A 489 15.06 -3.65 -3.03
CA VAL A 489 14.65 -2.56 -2.12
C VAL A 489 14.40 -3.11 -0.71
N ALA A 490 13.70 -4.24 -0.58
CA ALA A 490 13.44 -4.87 0.70
C ALA A 490 14.72 -5.29 1.44
N GLU A 491 15.73 -5.79 0.72
CA GLU A 491 17.06 -6.08 1.29
C GLU A 491 17.76 -4.79 1.75
N ALA A 492 17.71 -3.73 0.94
CA ALA A 492 18.34 -2.45 1.25
C ALA A 492 17.75 -1.74 2.48
N VAL A 493 16.47 -1.95 2.78
CA VAL A 493 15.83 -1.41 4.02
C VAL A 493 16.56 -1.85 5.28
N ALA A 494 17.18 -3.03 5.29
CA ALA A 494 17.94 -3.55 6.42
C ALA A 494 19.41 -3.09 6.46
N ASP A 495 19.87 -2.31 5.48
CA ASP A 495 21.25 -1.81 5.43
C ASP A 495 21.50 -0.77 6.55
N PRO A 496 22.49 -0.97 7.44
CA PRO A 496 22.85 0.00 8.48
C PRO A 496 23.15 1.41 7.96
N LEU A 497 23.60 1.54 6.71
CA LEU A 497 23.85 2.84 6.10
C LEU A 497 22.55 3.61 5.82
N VAL A 498 21.48 2.92 5.41
CA VAL A 498 20.14 3.52 5.24
C VAL A 498 19.64 4.06 6.57
N GLU A 499 19.79 3.27 7.64
CA GLU A 499 19.43 3.70 9.00
C GLU A 499 20.22 4.95 9.44
N ASP A 500 21.55 5.00 9.22
CA ASP A 500 22.36 6.15 9.64
C ASP A 500 22.05 7.43 8.86
N VAL A 501 21.81 7.32 7.55
CA VAL A 501 21.41 8.44 6.70
C VAL A 501 20.02 8.94 7.12
N LEU A 502 19.07 8.04 7.37
CA LEU A 502 17.74 8.39 7.88
C LEU A 502 17.82 9.12 9.23
N LEU A 503 18.64 8.63 10.16
CA LEU A 503 18.82 9.21 11.47
C LEU A 503 19.39 10.63 11.40
N PHE A 504 20.52 10.82 10.72
CA PHE A 504 21.25 12.09 10.86
C PHE A 504 21.10 13.05 9.68
N ASP A 505 20.95 12.53 8.47
CA ASP A 505 20.91 13.34 7.26
C ASP A 505 19.44 13.67 6.90
N ALA A 506 18.48 12.76 7.12
CA ALA A 506 17.04 13.04 6.98
C ALA A 506 16.37 13.62 8.25
N GLY A 507 17.04 13.56 9.40
CA GLY A 507 16.65 14.28 10.62
C GLY A 507 15.91 13.47 11.69
N ALA A 508 15.74 12.15 11.52
CA ALA A 508 15.03 11.31 12.49
C ALA A 508 15.67 11.29 13.89
N PHE A 509 16.98 11.46 13.99
CA PHE A 509 17.70 11.57 15.26
C PHE A 509 17.42 12.90 15.98
N ALA A 510 17.31 14.01 15.25
CA ALA A 510 16.97 15.31 15.84
C ALA A 510 15.56 15.29 16.43
N ASP A 511 14.64 14.70 15.68
CA ASP A 511 13.26 14.47 16.08
C ASP A 511 13.15 13.50 17.27
N PHE A 512 13.94 12.42 17.32
CA PHE A 512 14.08 11.55 18.49
C PHE A 512 14.53 12.34 19.73
N VAL A 513 15.57 13.17 19.62
CA VAL A 513 16.07 13.98 20.75
C VAL A 513 15.03 14.99 21.23
N GLU A 514 14.26 15.60 20.32
CA GLU A 514 13.19 16.53 20.65
C GLU A 514 12.04 15.84 21.37
N ARG A 515 11.52 14.74 20.81
CA ARG A 515 10.33 14.06 21.32
C ARG A 515 10.63 13.18 22.54
N ARG A 516 11.75 12.43 22.51
CA ARG A 516 12.08 11.38 23.50
C ARG A 516 13.15 11.79 24.50
N GLY A 517 13.85 12.90 24.25
CA GLY A 517 15.03 13.31 25.04
C GLY A 517 14.76 13.52 26.54
N GLU A 518 13.51 13.78 26.95
CA GLU A 518 13.11 13.90 28.36
C GLU A 518 13.05 12.57 29.12
N LEU A 519 12.92 11.45 28.40
CA LEU A 519 12.95 10.11 28.99
C LEU A 519 14.37 9.64 29.25
N LEU A 520 15.34 10.12 28.47
CA LEU A 520 16.70 9.63 28.53
C LEU A 520 17.36 9.93 29.89
N PRO A 521 18.24 9.03 30.39
CA PRO A 521 19.21 9.37 31.42
C PRO A 521 19.95 10.68 31.09
N GLU A 522 20.26 11.49 32.10
CA GLU A 522 20.86 12.82 31.92
C GLU A 522 22.13 12.78 31.07
N ASP A 523 22.99 11.78 31.29
CA ASP A 523 24.23 11.60 30.54
C ASP A 523 24.02 11.14 29.08
N GLU A 524 23.03 10.29 28.82
CA GLU A 524 22.59 9.93 27.46
C GLU A 524 21.97 11.12 26.74
N SER A 525 21.17 11.93 27.43
CA SER A 525 20.57 13.15 26.88
C SER A 525 21.63 14.17 26.49
N GLU A 526 22.68 14.36 27.30
CA GLU A 526 23.84 15.18 26.95
C GLU A 526 24.62 14.62 25.76
N LEU A 527 24.85 13.30 25.73
CA LEU A 527 25.52 12.62 24.63
C LEU A 527 24.74 12.77 23.32
N ALA A 528 23.42 12.54 23.34
CA ALA A 528 22.56 12.66 22.16
C ALA A 528 22.60 14.09 21.59
N ARG A 529 22.52 15.12 22.44
CA ARG A 529 22.67 16.51 22.00
C ARG A 529 24.03 16.79 21.38
N SER A 530 25.10 16.14 21.86
CA SER A 530 26.42 16.29 21.25
C SER A 530 26.50 15.65 19.86
N TRP A 531 25.78 14.56 19.64
CA TRP A 531 25.74 13.85 18.35
C TRP A 531 25.00 14.63 17.26
N LEU A 532 24.06 15.50 17.60
CA LEU A 532 23.38 16.39 16.64
C LEU A 532 24.34 17.28 15.83
N ALA A 533 25.53 17.58 16.39
CA ALA A 533 26.54 18.40 15.72
C ALA A 533 27.56 17.57 14.91
N VAL A 534 27.47 16.24 14.94
CA VAL A 534 28.41 15.36 14.24
C VAL A 534 27.92 15.14 12.82
N ALA A 535 28.71 15.56 11.83
CA ALA A 535 28.47 15.29 10.42
C ALA A 535 29.17 14.00 9.95
N ARG A 536 28.59 13.37 8.92
CA ARG A 536 29.27 12.35 8.11
C ARG A 536 30.50 12.95 7.43
N SER A 537 31.54 12.14 7.26
CA SER A 537 32.74 12.55 6.53
C SER A 537 33.36 11.38 5.76
N VAL A 538 34.33 11.72 4.92
CA VAL A 538 35.23 10.79 4.26
C VAL A 538 36.50 10.67 5.08
N PHE A 539 36.87 9.43 5.40
CA PHE A 539 38.04 9.09 6.20
C PHE A 539 39.01 8.24 5.38
N GLU A 540 40.29 8.50 5.55
CA GLU A 540 41.36 7.60 5.10
C GLU A 540 41.80 6.72 6.28
N VAL A 541 41.88 5.41 6.06
CA VAL A 541 42.39 4.46 7.06
C VAL A 541 43.90 4.64 7.21
N GLU A 542 44.37 4.95 8.41
CA GLU A 542 45.80 5.00 8.72
C GLU A 542 46.32 3.66 9.24
N ALA A 543 45.52 3.00 10.08
CA ALA A 543 45.85 1.71 10.67
C ALA A 543 44.58 0.98 11.10
N SER A 544 44.61 -0.35 11.09
CA SER A 544 43.52 -1.20 11.58
C SER A 544 44.07 -2.31 12.47
N VAL A 545 43.35 -2.63 13.54
CA VAL A 545 43.60 -3.78 14.41
C VAL A 545 42.30 -4.58 14.48
N PRO A 546 42.23 -5.76 13.82
CA PRO A 546 41.01 -6.56 13.78
C PRO A 546 40.48 -6.87 15.19
N GLY A 547 39.17 -6.70 15.38
CA GLY A 547 38.47 -6.91 16.64
C GLY A 547 38.75 -5.88 17.73
N GLU A 548 39.51 -4.82 17.45
CA GLU A 548 39.91 -3.83 18.46
C GLU A 548 39.67 -2.39 18.01
N THR A 549 40.45 -1.87 17.06
CA THR A 549 40.47 -0.44 16.73
C THR A 549 40.68 -0.15 15.25
N LEU A 550 40.24 1.03 14.82
CA LEU A 550 40.46 1.57 13.49
C LEU A 550 40.89 3.04 13.61
N ALA A 551 42.07 3.38 13.09
CA ALA A 551 42.58 4.74 13.06
C ALA A 551 42.18 5.42 11.74
N LEU A 552 41.44 6.51 11.85
CA LEU A 552 40.80 7.20 10.73
C LEU A 552 41.26 8.65 10.69
N ARG A 553 41.78 9.09 9.53
CA ARG A 553 42.07 10.49 9.25
C ARG A 553 40.94 11.10 8.45
N ASP A 554 40.26 12.09 9.02
CA ASP A 554 39.23 12.86 8.32
C ASP A 554 39.86 13.68 7.20
N VAL A 555 39.46 13.42 5.95
CA VAL A 555 40.02 14.06 4.76
C VAL A 555 39.72 15.57 4.72
N ARG A 556 38.66 16.03 5.39
CA ARG A 556 38.26 17.45 5.40
C ARG A 556 39.01 18.24 6.46
N THR A 557 39.28 17.63 7.61
CA THR A 557 39.82 18.32 8.79
C THR A 557 41.25 17.94 9.14
N ASP A 558 41.81 16.91 8.48
CA ASP A 558 43.08 16.26 8.82
C ASP A 558 43.16 15.73 10.27
N ARG A 559 42.02 15.63 10.97
CA ARG A 559 41.97 15.10 12.32
C ARG A 559 42.03 13.59 12.28
N VAL A 560 42.98 13.02 13.02
CA VAL A 560 43.07 11.57 13.25
C VAL A 560 42.31 11.21 14.52
N VAL A 561 41.45 10.20 14.42
CA VAL A 561 40.70 9.62 15.54
C VAL A 561 40.86 8.11 15.53
N GLU A 562 40.93 7.51 16.72
CA GLU A 562 40.91 6.06 16.89
C GLU A 562 39.51 5.65 17.33
N VAL A 563 38.84 4.83 16.52
CA VAL A 563 37.49 4.33 16.80
C VAL A 563 37.56 2.89 17.34
N SER A 564 36.66 2.56 18.25
CA SER A 564 36.48 1.19 18.70
C SER A 564 35.80 0.36 17.61
N ALA A 565 36.40 -0.76 17.22
CA ALA A 565 35.94 -1.60 16.11
C ALA A 565 35.93 -3.11 16.48
N PRO A 566 35.19 -3.54 17.51
CA PRO A 566 35.12 -4.95 17.90
C PRO A 566 34.45 -5.85 16.85
N TRP A 567 33.67 -5.24 15.95
CA TRP A 567 33.02 -5.88 14.82
C TRP A 567 33.96 -6.09 13.61
N LEU A 568 35.15 -5.49 13.62
CA LEU A 568 36.08 -5.58 12.49
C LEU A 568 36.70 -6.99 12.42
N THR A 569 36.38 -7.75 11.38
CA THR A 569 36.81 -9.15 11.23
C THR A 569 38.20 -9.32 10.63
N GLY A 570 38.69 -8.34 9.86
CA GLY A 570 39.97 -8.40 9.13
C GLY A 570 40.70 -7.07 9.07
N GLU A 571 41.97 -7.09 8.61
CA GLU A 571 42.75 -5.86 8.43
C GLU A 571 42.22 -5.08 7.21
N ILE A 572 41.99 -3.78 7.40
CA ILE A 572 41.71 -2.84 6.31
C ILE A 572 43.04 -2.18 5.92
N PRO A 573 43.43 -2.20 4.62
CA PRO A 573 44.65 -1.56 4.15
C PRO A 573 44.70 -0.07 4.49
N ALA A 574 45.88 0.41 4.88
CA ALA A 574 46.12 1.84 5.00
C ALA A 574 45.96 2.53 3.65
N GLY A 575 45.32 3.69 3.63
CA GLY A 575 44.96 4.42 2.41
C GLY A 575 43.56 4.12 1.87
N THR A 576 42.85 3.11 2.40
CA THR A 576 41.45 2.87 2.04
C THR A 576 40.59 4.06 2.46
N LEU A 577 39.69 4.50 1.57
CA LEU A 577 38.73 5.56 1.83
C LEU A 577 37.41 4.97 2.30
N LEU A 578 36.85 5.53 3.36
CA LEU A 578 35.58 5.14 3.97
C LEU A 578 34.69 6.37 4.14
N CYS A 579 33.43 6.27 3.75
CA CYS A 579 32.37 7.16 4.21
C CYS A 579 31.81 6.63 5.52
N ALA A 580 31.77 7.46 6.57
CA ALA A 580 31.18 7.08 7.84
C ALA A 580 30.79 8.28 8.71
N ARG A 581 30.09 8.00 9.81
CA ARG A 581 29.86 8.94 10.91
C ARG A 581 30.60 8.50 12.17
N VAL A 582 31.62 9.26 12.54
CA VAL A 582 32.47 8.97 13.71
C VAL A 582 32.06 9.85 14.88
N MET A 583 31.43 9.24 15.88
CA MET A 583 30.78 9.94 17.00
C MET A 583 31.60 9.88 18.28
N PRO A 584 31.74 11.00 19.02
CA PRO A 584 32.44 11.02 20.29
C PRO A 584 31.60 10.37 21.38
N VAL A 585 32.25 9.64 22.28
CA VAL A 585 31.61 9.05 23.46
C VAL A 585 32.49 9.32 24.69
N GLY A 586 32.11 10.32 25.49
CA GLY A 586 32.93 10.76 26.62
C GLY A 586 34.26 11.39 26.19
N GLU A 587 35.26 11.32 27.07
CA GLU A 587 36.58 11.93 26.81
C GLU A 587 37.48 10.99 25.99
N GLY A 588 37.73 11.37 24.72
CA GLY A 588 38.78 10.77 23.90
C GLY A 588 38.46 9.40 23.30
N ARG A 589 37.21 8.93 23.40
CA ARG A 589 36.74 7.71 22.74
C ARG A 589 35.75 8.03 21.62
N TRP A 590 35.81 7.24 20.56
CA TRP A 590 35.00 7.41 19.35
C TRP A 590 34.39 6.06 18.94
N VAL A 591 33.16 6.12 18.43
CA VAL A 591 32.40 4.97 17.90
C VAL A 591 31.90 5.26 16.49
N MET A 592 31.54 4.21 15.76
CA MET A 592 31.02 4.27 14.39
C MET A 592 29.89 3.25 14.24
N PRO A 593 28.66 3.59 14.68
CA PRO A 593 27.56 2.62 14.77
C PRO A 593 26.77 2.43 13.46
N GLY A 594 26.63 3.47 12.64
CA GLY A 594 25.77 3.50 11.45
C GLY A 594 26.35 2.93 10.16
N GLY A 595 27.18 1.89 10.28
CA GLY A 595 27.90 1.30 9.15
C GLY A 595 28.99 2.22 8.57
N CYS A 596 29.69 1.71 7.55
CA CYS A 596 30.63 2.49 6.75
C CYS A 596 30.68 1.93 5.32
N GLU A 597 30.85 2.83 4.35
CA GLU A 597 30.89 2.47 2.93
C GLU A 597 32.29 2.75 2.35
N PRO A 598 32.97 1.78 1.73
CA PRO A 598 34.20 2.02 0.99
C PRO A 598 33.98 2.95 -0.20
N LEU A 599 34.98 3.80 -0.49
CA LEU A 599 34.90 4.74 -1.59
C LEU A 599 36.03 4.56 -2.60
N THR A 600 35.70 4.80 -3.86
CA THR A 600 36.66 5.13 -4.91
C THR A 600 37.13 6.58 -4.77
N GLU A 601 38.24 6.93 -5.42
CA GLU A 601 38.74 8.31 -5.45
C GLU A 601 37.75 9.26 -6.17
N ASP A 602 37.04 8.77 -7.20
CA ASP A 602 36.03 9.55 -7.93
C ASP A 602 34.81 9.83 -7.03
N GLN A 603 34.33 8.84 -6.27
CA GLN A 603 33.26 9.04 -5.28
C GLN A 603 33.68 10.00 -4.17
N ARG A 604 34.95 9.97 -3.74
CA ARG A 604 35.46 10.89 -2.72
C ARG A 604 35.29 12.35 -3.13
N GLU A 605 35.65 12.72 -4.35
CA GLU A 605 35.54 14.12 -4.79
C GLU A 605 34.07 14.59 -4.78
N THR A 606 33.18 13.77 -5.35
CA THR A 606 31.74 14.04 -5.41
C THR A 606 31.13 14.14 -4.00
N LEU A 607 31.40 13.16 -3.14
CA LEU A 607 30.83 13.12 -1.79
C LEU A 607 31.35 14.26 -0.90
N VAL A 608 32.64 14.60 -1.00
CA VAL A 608 33.18 15.75 -0.25
C VAL A 608 32.54 17.07 -0.69
N ALA A 609 32.27 17.22 -1.99
CA ALA A 609 31.55 18.39 -2.50
C ALA A 609 30.14 18.46 -1.92
N LEU A 610 29.37 17.37 -2.02
CA LEU A 610 28.02 17.26 -1.46
C LEU A 610 28.00 17.57 0.05
N LEU A 611 28.85 16.92 0.85
CA LEU A 611 28.90 17.11 2.30
C LEU A 611 29.41 18.50 2.77
N THR A 612 29.75 19.39 1.83
CA THR A 612 30.13 20.78 2.09
C THR A 612 28.97 21.76 1.82
N GLU A 613 27.91 21.32 1.14
CA GLU A 613 26.73 22.14 0.90
C GLU A 613 25.96 22.42 2.20
N GLU A 614 25.21 23.52 2.21
CA GLU A 614 24.42 23.94 3.39
C GLU A 614 23.19 23.04 3.60
N THR A 615 22.64 22.52 2.50
CA THR A 615 21.50 21.60 2.46
C THR A 615 21.78 20.54 1.41
N VAL A 616 21.65 19.27 1.76
CA VAL A 616 21.86 18.13 0.86
C VAL A 616 20.64 17.24 0.97
N ASP A 617 20.12 16.75 -0.16
CA ASP A 617 19.10 15.72 -0.14
C ASP A 617 19.72 14.39 0.34
N PRO A 618 19.19 13.74 1.39
CA PRO A 618 19.68 12.44 1.83
C PRO A 618 19.75 11.38 0.72
N VAL A 619 18.88 11.46 -0.29
CA VAL A 619 18.89 10.57 -1.47
C VAL A 619 20.14 10.79 -2.32
N ASP A 620 20.58 12.03 -2.54
CA ASP A 620 21.81 12.32 -3.30
C ASP A 620 23.05 11.73 -2.62
N ILE A 621 23.07 11.72 -1.28
CA ILE A 621 24.14 11.06 -0.51
C ILE A 621 24.12 9.56 -0.80
N MET A 622 22.93 8.95 -0.75
CA MET A 622 22.77 7.51 -0.94
C MET A 622 23.12 7.07 -2.36
N ASP A 623 22.74 7.85 -3.38
CA ASP A 623 23.09 7.59 -4.78
C ASP A 623 24.61 7.53 -5.00
N VAL A 624 25.37 8.43 -4.36
CA VAL A 624 26.84 8.40 -4.46
C VAL A 624 27.45 7.20 -3.74
N LEU A 625 26.83 6.79 -2.63
CA LEU A 625 27.24 5.62 -1.85
C LEU A 625 26.77 4.29 -2.46
N THR A 626 25.93 4.35 -3.49
CA THR A 626 25.40 3.18 -4.19
C THR A 626 25.98 3.12 -5.59
N HIS A 627 27.04 2.31 -5.77
CA HIS A 627 27.63 2.11 -7.08
C HIS A 627 27.99 0.62 -7.30
N PRO A 628 27.72 0.05 -8.49
CA PRO A 628 27.90 -1.38 -8.79
C PRO A 628 29.31 -1.95 -8.57
N ASP A 629 30.33 -1.08 -8.45
CA ASP A 629 31.73 -1.49 -8.24
C ASP A 629 32.13 -1.56 -6.75
N ALA A 630 31.25 -1.18 -5.81
CA ALA A 630 31.56 -1.18 -4.37
C ALA A 630 31.59 -2.59 -3.76
N ALA A 631 30.87 -3.55 -4.36
CA ALA A 631 30.76 -4.94 -3.89
C ALA A 631 32.09 -5.73 -3.90
N ASP A 632 33.11 -5.25 -4.64
CA ASP A 632 34.38 -5.97 -4.82
C ASP A 632 35.39 -5.79 -3.67
N PHE A 633 35.09 -5.00 -2.63
CA PHE A 633 36.08 -4.63 -1.59
C PHE A 633 36.08 -5.49 -0.33
N TYR A 634 35.08 -6.36 -0.12
CA TYR A 634 35.06 -7.29 1.02
C TYR A 634 35.04 -8.76 0.57
N PRO A 635 35.76 -9.65 1.27
CA PRO A 635 35.50 -11.08 1.12
C PRO A 635 34.07 -11.36 1.60
N ALA A 636 33.29 -12.08 0.79
CA ALA A 636 32.04 -12.69 1.22
C ALA A 636 32.26 -13.49 2.54
N PRO A 637 31.23 -13.58 3.41
CA PRO A 637 31.35 -14.09 4.79
C PRO A 637 32.10 -15.41 4.96
#